data_AF-N4WTI2-F1
#
_entry.id   AF-N4WTI2-F1
#
_cell.length_a   1.000
_cell.length_b   1.000
_cell.length_c   1.000
_cell.angle_alpha   90.00
_cell.angle_beta   90.00
_cell.angle_gamma   90.00
#
_symmetry.space_group_name_H-M   'P 1'
#
loop_
_entity.id
_entity.type
_entity.pdbx_description
1 polymer ?
#
loop_
_entity_poly.entity_id
_entity_poly.type
_entity_poly.pdbx_seq_one_letter_code
_entity_poly.pdbx_strand_id
1 'polypeptide(L)'
;MTPGRILVRLKPGCSDGDPLHVPASGTHTQIDPPTLYLEKIGQLWMEQRGSAQSGVHYILEALPAGYTMWQRPRPSDPKCFDKYLFGHPSHKKFDSPNRFFPHFEYLMQNGGNSIGCPCTVCRGGSGLPRAMSNSSRPRSSASSSNVSVSASLQSRPNSAHRVQPTPPMVIISHPTAPGRPKKLSPGHDLTRTDQDGTPDVYRNLVEKLRSHKCIDQPIQEPLSPDWRAEQESIPKLLQTLKSQEQWIPRNGDIVMFIRHLADGVSVTRHDVTNELCLYDEQTDDLLDVPRWEAGLVTEVAQTPTITDLLEPTKNSNVSCSGMRVELIPNPNNSDKSLSKKYKYISLRQSRPFFLWKELLHHVDQDLWHPSIKNALALTSTLSLVGKYRFRGTWPEATIYCHGIFVGSEILAVGDTVRLLPTKSNQAVCTDIMCIKSIRLKWSNLDKASTNDYDEGRPFNSAIWLYGTAYTSDASRSDKRWASNDRPRAAEGYGSFYPLHPPDKELAIPYARVAGRLYERNAMAHLLGYDSQDTTLSLDLGRQALIDARAFSRRNDERIAQTADATWYWGDNRAEALGLRTINGLDVSRFNLEHDVKALRKQYRILDAANANENKSEDVKPSLDNALDGRLQRFMAPTLPVLATRGRESRHKHDDKKRSRIVNLEDDSDDEIRQHTKVINNRVPLIKKPKVTVVID
;
A
#
# COMPACT_ATOMS: atom_id res chain seq x y z
N MET A 1 -27.12 12.06 47.88
CA MET A 1 -27.14 12.32 46.42
C MET A 1 -27.12 10.97 45.72
N THR A 2 -28.14 10.66 44.93
CA THR A 2 -28.21 9.42 44.15
C THR A 2 -27.05 9.42 43.14
N PRO A 3 -26.24 8.36 43.04
CA PRO A 3 -25.15 8.33 42.07
C PRO A 3 -25.73 8.44 40.66
N GLY A 4 -25.37 9.49 39.94
CA GLY A 4 -25.84 9.74 38.58
C GLY A 4 -25.33 8.63 37.66
N ARG A 5 -26.23 7.96 36.93
CA ARG A 5 -25.86 7.04 35.85
C ARG A 5 -25.86 7.80 34.54
N ILE A 6 -24.75 7.81 33.82
CA ILE A 6 -24.62 8.47 32.51
C ILE A 6 -24.44 7.41 31.43
N LEU A 7 -25.28 7.49 30.39
CA LEU A 7 -25.19 6.65 29.20
C LEU A 7 -24.19 7.26 28.20
N VAL A 8 -23.16 6.51 27.84
CA VAL A 8 -22.11 6.93 26.91
C VAL A 8 -22.44 6.42 25.51
N ARG A 9 -22.79 7.33 24.60
CA ARG A 9 -23.13 6.99 23.22
C ARG A 9 -21.89 6.72 22.38
N LEU A 10 -21.97 5.68 21.54
CA LEU A 10 -20.91 5.35 20.60
C LEU A 10 -21.10 6.10 19.27
N LYS A 11 -19.99 6.45 18.61
CA LYS A 11 -20.05 6.98 17.24
C LYS A 11 -20.49 5.84 16.29
N PRO A 12 -21.51 6.06 15.44
CA PRO A 12 -21.93 5.06 14.45
C PRO A 12 -20.76 4.66 13.55
N GLY A 13 -20.61 3.35 13.30
CA GLY A 13 -19.59 2.82 12.37
C GLY A 13 -18.19 2.57 12.96
N CYS A 14 -17.94 2.92 14.23
CA CYS A 14 -16.64 2.63 14.88
C CYS A 14 -16.58 1.19 15.42
N SER A 15 -16.59 0.19 14.54
CA SER A 15 -16.42 -1.21 14.93
C SER A 15 -15.70 -2.01 13.85
N ASP A 16 -14.85 -2.95 14.28
CA ASP A 16 -14.30 -4.01 13.43
C ASP A 16 -15.02 -5.35 13.63
N GLY A 17 -16.08 -5.40 14.45
CA GLY A 17 -16.72 -6.64 14.86
C GLY A 17 -17.27 -7.48 13.71
N ASP A 18 -16.94 -8.77 13.72
CA ASP A 18 -17.51 -9.81 12.87
C ASP A 18 -18.73 -10.47 13.56
N PRO A 19 -19.97 -10.20 13.11
CA PRO A 19 -21.17 -10.78 13.71
C PRO A 19 -21.27 -12.31 13.52
N LEU A 20 -20.49 -12.90 12.62
CA LEU A 20 -20.44 -14.35 12.41
C LEU A 20 -19.52 -15.06 13.41
N HIS A 21 -18.66 -14.32 14.11
CA HIS A 21 -17.83 -14.87 15.15
C HIS A 21 -18.67 -15.04 16.43
N VAL A 22 -19.39 -16.16 16.50
CA VAL A 22 -20.16 -16.62 17.66
C VAL A 22 -19.71 -18.03 18.08
N PRO A 23 -19.90 -18.44 19.34
CA PRO A 23 -19.58 -19.80 19.78
C PRO A 23 -20.41 -20.87 19.07
N ALA A 24 -19.91 -22.11 19.07
CA ALA A 24 -20.64 -23.25 18.52
C ALA A 24 -21.95 -23.51 19.29
N SER A 25 -23.02 -23.86 18.55
CA SER A 25 -24.35 -24.13 19.09
C SER A 25 -24.32 -25.12 20.25
N GLY A 26 -25.05 -24.81 21.32
CA GLY A 26 -25.23 -25.67 22.49
C GLY A 26 -24.13 -25.62 23.56
N THR A 27 -23.04 -24.87 23.35
CA THR A 27 -21.91 -24.81 24.32
C THR A 27 -21.89 -23.55 25.19
N HIS A 28 -22.59 -22.49 24.77
CA HIS A 28 -22.61 -21.20 25.44
C HIS A 28 -24.03 -20.62 25.42
N THR A 29 -24.34 -19.80 26.43
CA THR A 29 -25.56 -18.99 26.49
C THR A 29 -25.20 -17.53 26.22
N GLN A 30 -25.94 -16.85 25.34
CA GLN A 30 -25.73 -15.43 25.08
C GLN A 30 -26.18 -14.59 26.28
N ILE A 31 -25.42 -13.55 26.61
CA ILE A 31 -25.79 -12.54 27.62
C ILE A 31 -26.20 -11.28 26.87
N ASP A 32 -27.48 -10.91 26.99
CA ASP A 32 -28.04 -9.69 26.41
C ASP A 32 -29.05 -9.07 27.40
N PRO A 33 -28.83 -7.84 27.90
CA PRO A 33 -27.72 -6.94 27.60
C PRO A 33 -26.39 -7.37 28.25
N PRO A 34 -25.23 -7.08 27.63
CA PRO A 34 -23.90 -7.45 28.13
C PRO A 34 -23.40 -6.51 29.24
N THR A 35 -24.18 -6.36 30.32
CA THR A 35 -24.05 -5.30 31.34
C THR A 35 -22.64 -5.16 31.92
N LEU A 36 -21.96 -6.28 32.17
CA LEU A 36 -20.60 -6.30 32.72
C LEU A 36 -19.59 -5.58 31.81
N TYR A 37 -19.70 -5.75 30.50
CA TYR A 37 -18.83 -5.04 29.56
C TYR A 37 -19.28 -3.59 29.38
N LEU A 38 -20.59 -3.32 29.32
CA LEU A 38 -21.11 -1.97 29.13
C LEU A 38 -20.70 -1.03 30.26
N GLU A 39 -20.82 -1.48 31.51
CA GLU A 39 -20.43 -0.71 32.70
C GLU A 39 -18.91 -0.55 32.77
N LYS A 40 -18.15 -1.65 32.66
CA LYS A 40 -16.69 -1.60 32.85
C LYS A 40 -15.97 -0.82 31.76
N ILE A 41 -16.37 -1.00 30.50
CA ILE A 41 -15.79 -0.26 29.38
C ILE A 41 -16.25 1.20 29.39
N GLY A 42 -17.51 1.48 29.73
CA GLY A 42 -18.03 2.84 29.85
C GLY A 42 -17.26 3.66 30.87
N GLN A 43 -16.99 3.07 32.04
CA GLN A 43 -16.17 3.66 33.09
C GLN A 43 -14.73 3.92 32.62
N LEU A 44 -14.03 2.87 32.15
CA LEU A 44 -12.64 2.99 31.69
C LEU A 44 -12.49 4.04 30.57
N TRP A 45 -13.50 4.15 29.71
CA TRP A 45 -13.47 5.08 28.59
C TRP A 45 -13.54 6.54 29.00
N MET A 46 -14.38 6.83 29.98
CA MET A 46 -14.52 8.18 30.52
C MET A 46 -13.31 8.58 31.36
N GLU A 47 -12.71 7.63 32.08
CA GLU A 47 -11.45 7.81 32.81
C GLU A 47 -10.30 8.13 31.86
N GLN A 48 -10.12 7.32 30.80
CA GLN A 48 -9.05 7.49 29.81
C GLN A 48 -9.11 8.83 29.06
N ARG A 49 -10.29 9.40 28.88
CA ARG A 49 -10.51 10.72 28.25
C ARG A 49 -10.46 11.90 29.24
N GLY A 50 -10.18 11.65 30.53
CA GLY A 50 -10.18 12.68 31.57
C GLY A 50 -11.55 13.33 31.82
N SER A 51 -12.64 12.65 31.44
CA SER A 51 -14.01 13.17 31.53
C SER A 51 -14.84 12.50 32.64
N ALA A 52 -14.23 11.62 33.44
CA ALA A 52 -14.88 10.94 34.55
C ALA A 52 -15.05 11.89 35.76
N GLN A 53 -16.25 11.91 36.34
CA GLN A 53 -16.59 12.65 37.55
C GLN A 53 -16.69 11.70 38.75
N SER A 54 -16.29 12.17 39.93
CA SER A 54 -16.37 11.39 41.17
C SER A 54 -17.83 11.12 41.56
N GLY A 55 -18.16 9.86 41.86
CA GLY A 55 -19.52 9.44 42.25
C GLY A 55 -20.52 9.23 41.10
N VAL A 56 -20.06 9.31 39.84
CA VAL A 56 -20.87 9.07 38.63
C VAL A 56 -20.53 7.70 38.04
N HIS A 57 -21.55 6.92 37.66
CA HIS A 57 -21.37 5.63 37.00
C HIS A 57 -21.65 5.76 35.50
N TYR A 58 -20.66 5.37 34.68
CA TYR A 58 -20.77 5.44 33.22
C TYR A 58 -21.07 4.07 32.61
N ILE A 59 -22.06 4.01 31.72
CA ILE A 59 -22.48 2.79 31.03
C ILE A 59 -22.47 3.05 29.53
N LEU A 60 -21.80 2.20 28.74
CA LEU A 60 -21.91 2.27 27.29
C LEU A 60 -23.34 2.00 26.82
N GLU A 61 -23.80 2.75 25.82
CA GLU A 61 -25.10 2.54 25.16
C GLU A 61 -25.23 1.15 24.54
N ALA A 62 -24.17 0.66 23.90
CA ALA A 62 -24.08 -0.67 23.34
C ALA A 62 -22.60 -1.09 23.21
N LEU A 63 -22.35 -2.37 22.94
CA LEU A 63 -21.05 -2.81 22.45
C LEU A 63 -20.84 -2.32 20.99
N PRO A 64 -19.59 -2.21 20.52
CA PRO A 64 -19.32 -2.01 19.10
C PRO A 64 -20.03 -3.07 18.25
N ALA A 65 -20.60 -2.66 17.12
CA ALA A 65 -21.41 -3.53 16.26
C ALA A 65 -20.64 -4.82 15.88
N GLY A 66 -21.31 -5.97 15.98
CA GLY A 66 -20.70 -7.28 15.71
C GLY A 66 -20.06 -7.97 16.94
N TYR A 67 -19.94 -7.27 18.08
CA TYR A 67 -19.51 -7.90 19.33
C TYR A 67 -20.69 -8.39 20.17
N THR A 68 -20.59 -9.62 20.67
CA THR A 68 -21.62 -10.25 21.52
C THR A 68 -20.99 -10.96 22.72
N MET A 69 -21.67 -10.94 23.86
CA MET A 69 -21.18 -11.56 25.08
C MET A 69 -21.85 -12.91 25.30
N TRP A 70 -21.06 -13.91 25.71
CA TRP A 70 -21.50 -15.28 25.91
C TRP A 70 -20.92 -15.82 27.20
N GLN A 71 -21.61 -16.76 27.84
CA GLN A 71 -21.13 -17.48 29.01
C GLN A 71 -21.18 -18.99 28.84
N ARG A 72 -20.30 -19.69 29.54
CA ARG A 72 -20.22 -21.15 29.58
C ARG A 72 -19.97 -21.60 31.02
N PRO A 73 -20.64 -22.66 31.52
CA PRO A 73 -20.30 -23.25 32.81
C PRO A 73 -18.90 -23.86 32.77
N ARG A 74 -18.15 -23.74 33.87
CA ARG A 74 -16.81 -24.31 33.98
C ARG A 74 -16.90 -25.83 34.10
N PRO A 75 -16.05 -26.61 33.39
CA PRO A 75 -16.05 -28.07 33.50
C PRO A 75 -15.83 -28.59 34.93
N SER A 76 -15.05 -27.86 35.74
CA SER A 76 -14.75 -28.24 37.12
C SER A 76 -15.79 -27.77 38.15
N ASP A 77 -16.63 -26.79 37.81
CA ASP A 77 -17.70 -26.29 38.67
C ASP A 77 -18.84 -25.72 37.82
N PRO A 78 -19.93 -26.50 37.61
CA PRO A 78 -21.07 -26.08 36.80
C PRO A 78 -21.84 -24.85 37.32
N LYS A 79 -21.59 -24.41 38.57
CA LYS A 79 -22.18 -23.18 39.13
C LYS A 79 -21.39 -21.92 38.78
N CYS A 80 -20.14 -22.08 38.32
CA CYS A 80 -19.26 -20.99 37.92
C CYS A 80 -19.29 -20.81 36.40
N PHE A 81 -19.61 -19.60 35.93
CA PHE A 81 -19.72 -19.28 34.51
C PHE A 81 -18.55 -18.42 34.04
N ASP A 82 -17.77 -18.92 33.09
CA ASP A 82 -16.76 -18.14 32.41
C ASP A 82 -17.42 -17.30 31.31
N LYS A 83 -17.14 -16.00 31.31
CA LYS A 83 -17.74 -15.01 30.40
C LYS A 83 -16.73 -14.64 29.32
N TYR A 84 -17.20 -14.60 28.08
CA TYR A 84 -16.37 -14.31 26.92
C TYR A 84 -17.06 -13.31 26.00
N LEU A 85 -16.27 -12.38 25.47
CA LEU A 85 -16.70 -11.49 24.41
C LEU A 85 -16.22 -12.02 23.06
N PHE A 86 -17.18 -12.29 22.20
CA PHE A 86 -17.00 -12.74 20.82
C PHE A 86 -17.23 -11.58 19.85
N GLY A 87 -16.78 -11.74 18.60
CA GLY A 87 -16.90 -10.71 17.56
C GLY A 87 -15.58 -10.19 16.99
N HIS A 88 -14.41 -10.51 17.55
CA HIS A 88 -13.14 -10.03 16.98
C HIS A 88 -12.85 -10.69 15.60
N PRO A 89 -12.37 -9.95 14.58
CA PRO A 89 -12.09 -10.47 13.22
C PRO A 89 -11.14 -11.67 13.13
N SER A 90 -10.19 -11.77 14.07
CA SER A 90 -9.26 -12.91 14.13
C SER A 90 -9.87 -14.20 14.70
N HIS A 91 -11.19 -14.23 14.95
CA HIS A 91 -11.91 -15.34 15.59
C HIS A 91 -11.34 -15.75 16.97
N LYS A 92 -10.73 -14.78 17.67
CA LYS A 92 -10.28 -14.91 19.06
C LYS A 92 -11.24 -14.16 19.99
N LYS A 93 -11.53 -14.74 21.16
CA LYS A 93 -12.43 -14.14 22.15
C LYS A 93 -11.65 -13.37 23.22
N PHE A 94 -12.27 -12.36 23.80
CA PHE A 94 -11.77 -11.72 25.02
C PHE A 94 -12.40 -12.38 26.25
N ASP A 95 -11.62 -12.62 27.29
CA ASP A 95 -12.07 -13.26 28.54
C ASP A 95 -12.43 -12.24 29.64
N SER A 96 -12.16 -10.94 29.40
CA SER A 96 -12.36 -9.88 30.38
C SER A 96 -12.48 -8.50 29.70
N PRO A 97 -13.26 -7.56 30.29
CA PRO A 97 -13.33 -6.18 29.81
C PRO A 97 -11.97 -5.49 29.75
N ASN A 98 -11.07 -5.76 30.72
CA ASN A 98 -9.74 -5.15 30.75
C ASN A 98 -8.88 -5.58 29.57
N ARG A 99 -9.00 -6.83 29.08
CA ARG A 99 -8.30 -7.27 27.87
C ARG A 99 -8.92 -6.72 26.60
N PHE A 100 -10.22 -6.44 26.61
CA PHE A 100 -10.94 -5.84 25.50
C PHE A 100 -10.72 -4.33 25.40
N PHE A 101 -10.53 -3.64 26.53
CA PHE A 101 -10.46 -2.17 26.56
C PHE A 101 -9.43 -1.54 25.62
N PRO A 102 -8.17 -2.03 25.52
CA PRO A 102 -7.20 -1.49 24.56
C PRO A 102 -7.65 -1.63 23.11
N HIS A 103 -8.44 -2.66 22.81
CA HIS A 103 -9.04 -2.84 21.48
C HIS A 103 -10.16 -1.82 21.26
N PHE A 104 -11.09 -1.73 22.21
CA PHE A 104 -12.19 -0.77 22.18
C PHE A 104 -11.70 0.68 22.02
N GLU A 105 -10.73 1.09 22.83
CA GLU A 105 -10.11 2.42 22.76
C GLU A 105 -9.56 2.69 21.36
N TYR A 106 -8.80 1.74 20.81
CA TYR A 106 -8.21 1.87 19.49
C TYR A 106 -9.28 2.03 18.40
N LEU A 107 -10.36 1.24 18.44
CA LEU A 107 -11.47 1.36 17.49
C LEU A 107 -12.14 2.73 17.56
N MET A 108 -12.33 3.26 18.76
CA MET A 108 -12.95 4.57 18.94
C MET A 108 -12.07 5.73 18.46
N GLN A 109 -10.74 5.59 18.55
CA GLN A 109 -9.77 6.60 18.10
C GLN A 109 -9.49 6.50 16.59
N ASN A 110 -9.58 5.31 16.01
CA ASN A 110 -9.19 5.03 14.62
C ASN A 110 -10.38 4.68 13.72
N GLY A 111 -11.59 5.15 14.05
CA GLY A 111 -12.76 5.04 13.20
C GLY A 111 -13.21 3.60 12.89
N GLY A 112 -13.00 2.67 13.82
CA GLY A 112 -13.31 1.24 13.64
C GLY A 112 -12.23 0.42 12.94
N ASN A 113 -11.06 0.99 12.63
CA ASN A 113 -9.91 0.25 12.12
C ASN A 113 -9.10 -0.40 13.26
N SER A 114 -8.72 -1.67 13.13
CA SER A 114 -7.89 -2.41 14.09
C SER A 114 -6.45 -2.68 13.62
N ILE A 115 -6.05 -2.18 12.45
CA ILE A 115 -4.65 -2.22 11.98
C ILE A 115 -3.77 -1.43 12.94
N GLY A 116 -2.74 -2.06 13.51
CA GLY A 116 -1.82 -1.43 14.47
C GLY A 116 -2.31 -1.42 15.94
N CYS A 117 -3.48 -1.99 16.21
CA CYS A 117 -4.09 -2.05 17.54
C CYS A 117 -3.13 -2.67 18.59
N PRO A 118 -3.02 -2.07 19.80
CA PRO A 118 -2.13 -2.55 20.87
C PRO A 118 -2.68 -3.74 21.66
N CYS A 119 -3.91 -4.19 21.40
CA CYS A 119 -4.56 -5.19 22.24
C CYS A 119 -3.89 -6.59 22.11
N THR A 120 -4.05 -7.40 23.16
CA THR A 120 -3.50 -8.76 23.23
C THR A 120 -3.99 -9.70 22.11
N VAL A 121 -5.16 -9.41 21.53
CA VAL A 121 -5.76 -10.22 20.47
C VAL A 121 -5.21 -9.84 19.08
N CYS A 122 -4.98 -8.55 18.81
CA CYS A 122 -4.40 -8.04 17.56
C CYS A 122 -2.89 -8.27 17.47
N ARG A 123 -2.15 -8.11 18.57
CA ARG A 123 -0.68 -8.27 18.61
C ARG A 123 -0.19 -9.69 18.87
N GLY A 124 -1.10 -10.65 19.07
CA GLY A 124 -0.74 -12.06 19.23
C GLY A 124 -0.07 -12.46 20.55
N GLY A 125 -0.01 -11.59 21.56
CA GLY A 125 0.65 -11.87 22.84
C GLY A 125 -0.31 -11.92 24.03
N SER A 126 -0.28 -13.01 24.80
CA SER A 126 -0.78 -13.07 26.18
C SER A 126 0.18 -12.30 27.10
N GLY A 127 0.02 -10.98 27.15
CA GLY A 127 0.72 -10.13 28.11
C GLY A 127 -0.09 -8.87 28.36
N LEU A 128 -0.44 -8.61 29.62
CA LEU A 128 -0.99 -7.32 30.03
C LEU A 128 0.01 -6.21 29.69
N PRO A 129 -0.41 -5.05 29.15
CA PRO A 129 0.45 -3.89 29.12
C PRO A 129 0.80 -3.51 30.57
N ARG A 130 2.10 -3.45 30.84
CA ARG A 130 2.70 -3.08 32.12
C ARG A 130 2.21 -1.67 32.46
N ALA A 131 1.38 -1.56 33.49
CA ALA A 131 0.98 -0.26 34.03
C ALA A 131 2.24 0.49 34.48
N MET A 132 2.37 1.75 34.04
CA MET A 132 3.35 2.68 34.58
C MET A 132 2.92 3.05 36.00
N SER A 133 3.67 2.57 37.00
CA SER A 133 3.62 3.08 38.35
C SER A 133 5.04 3.14 38.92
N ASN A 134 5.50 4.37 39.16
CA ASN A 134 6.64 4.66 40.02
C ASN A 134 6.37 4.10 41.43
N SER A 135 7.20 3.18 41.92
CA SER A 135 7.60 3.12 43.34
C SER A 135 8.67 2.05 43.57
N SER A 136 9.71 2.47 44.28
CA SER A 136 10.83 1.72 44.84
C SER A 136 10.43 0.66 45.87
N ARG A 137 11.02 -0.54 45.80
CA ARG A 137 11.80 -1.27 46.85
C ARG A 137 11.85 -2.79 46.59
N PRO A 138 12.97 -3.47 46.87
CA PRO A 138 13.08 -4.92 46.76
C PRO A 138 12.62 -5.60 48.06
N ARG A 139 11.97 -6.76 47.96
CA ARG A 139 11.88 -7.70 49.10
C ARG A 139 11.87 -9.15 48.62
N SER A 140 12.84 -9.86 49.17
CA SER A 140 13.05 -11.30 49.17
C SER A 140 11.92 -12.04 49.89
N SER A 141 11.61 -13.25 49.44
CA SER A 141 11.29 -14.38 50.34
C SER A 141 11.32 -15.70 49.57
N ALA A 142 12.13 -16.60 50.08
CA ALA A 142 12.24 -18.00 49.71
C ALA A 142 10.97 -18.79 50.09
N SER A 143 10.68 -19.86 49.35
CA SER A 143 10.21 -21.12 49.95
C SER A 143 10.59 -22.30 49.04
N SER A 144 11.23 -23.26 49.69
CA SER A 144 11.79 -24.52 49.24
C SER A 144 10.79 -25.68 49.24
N SER A 145 10.98 -26.65 48.33
CA SER A 145 10.86 -28.11 48.58
C SER A 145 11.08 -28.85 47.25
N ASN A 146 12.29 -29.34 46.93
CA ASN A 146 12.93 -30.62 47.29
C ASN A 146 12.51 -31.86 46.47
N VAL A 147 13.49 -32.34 45.68
CA VAL A 147 14.00 -33.73 45.49
C VAL A 147 12.97 -34.78 45.01
N SER A 148 13.17 -35.49 43.89
CA SER A 148 14.16 -36.56 43.78
C SER A 148 14.41 -37.02 42.33
N VAL A 149 15.67 -37.33 42.05
CA VAL A 149 16.19 -38.00 40.86
C VAL A 149 16.47 -39.45 41.23
N SER A 150 16.13 -40.40 40.38
CA SER A 150 16.87 -41.66 40.25
C SER A 150 16.61 -42.33 38.91
N ALA A 151 17.66 -42.98 38.43
CA ALA A 151 17.97 -43.27 37.05
C ALA A 151 17.79 -44.76 36.68
N SER A 152 18.07 -45.03 35.41
CA SER A 152 18.64 -46.26 34.82
C SER A 152 17.69 -47.32 34.22
N LEU A 153 17.75 -47.36 32.88
CA LEU A 153 18.13 -48.50 32.02
C LEU A 153 17.61 -49.90 32.39
N GLN A 154 16.89 -50.52 31.45
CA GLN A 154 17.26 -51.85 30.95
C GLN A 154 16.56 -52.20 29.63
N SER A 155 17.35 -52.83 28.77
CA SER A 155 17.12 -53.22 27.38
C SER A 155 16.70 -54.69 27.26
N ARG A 156 15.70 -54.98 26.40
CA ARG A 156 15.50 -56.13 25.46
C ARG A 156 15.64 -57.60 25.98
N PRO A 157 14.87 -58.59 25.45
CA PRO A 157 15.01 -59.03 24.05
C PRO A 157 13.77 -59.60 23.32
N ASN A 158 13.98 -59.84 22.02
CA ASN A 158 13.14 -60.50 21.01
C ASN A 158 12.76 -61.96 21.34
N SER A 159 11.64 -62.43 20.79
CA SER A 159 11.57 -63.72 20.09
C SER A 159 10.43 -63.77 19.07
N ALA A 160 10.55 -64.69 18.12
CA ALA A 160 10.05 -64.63 16.75
C ALA A 160 8.85 -65.55 16.42
N HIS A 161 8.21 -65.23 15.29
CA HIS A 161 7.48 -66.07 14.32
C HIS A 161 6.32 -67.01 14.73
N ARG A 162 5.14 -66.74 14.16
CA ARG A 162 4.36 -67.77 13.43
C ARG A 162 3.52 -67.17 12.29
N VAL A 163 3.63 -67.79 11.12
CA VAL A 163 2.98 -67.53 9.82
C VAL A 163 1.74 -68.43 9.72
N GLN A 164 0.54 -67.96 9.32
CA GLN A 164 -0.18 -68.16 8.02
C GLN A 164 -1.72 -68.26 8.32
N PRO A 165 -2.68 -68.32 7.36
CA PRO A 165 -2.95 -67.54 6.14
C PRO A 165 -4.36 -66.88 6.14
N THR A 166 -4.61 -65.98 5.18
CA THR A 166 -5.87 -65.28 4.86
C THR A 166 -6.87 -66.09 4.02
N PRO A 167 -8.17 -65.70 4.03
CA PRO A 167 -9.05 -65.73 2.85
C PRO A 167 -9.62 -64.33 2.50
N PRO A 168 -10.17 -64.14 1.27
CA PRO A 168 -10.18 -62.86 0.56
C PRO A 168 -11.36 -61.92 0.89
N MET A 169 -11.10 -60.64 0.69
CA MET A 169 -12.02 -59.51 0.89
C MET A 169 -13.14 -59.45 -0.16
N VAL A 170 -14.37 -59.24 0.31
CA VAL A 170 -15.45 -58.62 -0.47
C VAL A 170 -15.45 -57.14 -0.13
N ILE A 171 -15.10 -56.28 -1.09
CA ILE A 171 -15.16 -54.83 -0.96
C ILE A 171 -16.60 -54.40 -1.17
N ILE A 172 -17.33 -54.17 -0.08
CA ILE A 172 -18.57 -53.38 -0.10
C ILE A 172 -18.16 -51.93 0.15
N SER A 173 -18.27 -51.11 -0.89
CA SER A 173 -18.09 -49.67 -0.85
C SER A 173 -19.21 -49.02 -0.03
N HIS A 174 -18.91 -48.69 1.23
CA HIS A 174 -19.75 -47.77 1.98
C HIS A 174 -19.53 -46.33 1.48
N PRO A 175 -20.59 -45.57 1.17
CA PRO A 175 -20.47 -44.18 0.77
C PRO A 175 -19.90 -43.36 1.95
N THR A 176 -18.79 -42.70 1.70
CA THR A 176 -18.15 -41.77 2.61
C THR A 176 -19.14 -40.65 2.97
N ALA A 177 -19.39 -40.49 4.26
CA ALA A 177 -20.13 -39.37 4.81
C ALA A 177 -19.53 -38.03 4.31
N PRO A 178 -20.36 -37.00 4.02
CA PRO A 178 -19.86 -35.70 3.60
C PRO A 178 -18.97 -35.12 4.72
N GLY A 179 -17.68 -35.04 4.45
CA GLY A 179 -16.69 -34.53 5.38
C GLY A 179 -17.01 -33.09 5.77
N ARG A 180 -16.93 -32.82 7.07
CA ARG A 180 -16.97 -31.47 7.66
C ARG A 180 -16.10 -30.52 6.85
N PRO A 181 -16.62 -29.38 6.34
CA PRO A 181 -15.82 -28.45 5.54
C PRO A 181 -14.62 -27.98 6.37
N LYS A 182 -13.41 -28.17 5.83
CA LYS A 182 -12.19 -27.62 6.43
C LYS A 182 -12.35 -26.11 6.46
N LYS A 183 -12.39 -25.51 7.66
CA LYS A 183 -12.35 -24.05 7.82
C LYS A 183 -10.97 -23.58 7.34
N LEU A 184 -10.87 -23.23 6.06
CA LEU A 184 -9.67 -22.65 5.49
C LEU A 184 -9.55 -21.20 5.99
N SER A 185 -8.34 -20.78 6.31
CA SER A 185 -8.05 -19.39 6.66
C SER A 185 -8.35 -18.46 5.48
N PRO A 186 -8.73 -17.19 5.71
CA PRO A 186 -8.95 -16.22 4.64
C PRO A 186 -7.77 -16.17 3.65
N GLY A 187 -8.08 -16.19 2.35
CA GLY A 187 -7.05 -16.15 1.30
C GLY A 187 -6.25 -17.44 1.08
N HIS A 188 -6.61 -18.55 1.74
CA HIS A 188 -6.05 -19.89 1.48
C HIS A 188 -6.99 -20.82 0.70
N ASP A 189 -8.11 -20.29 0.21
CA ASP A 189 -9.07 -21.07 -0.57
C ASP A 189 -8.55 -21.30 -1.99
N LEU A 190 -8.13 -22.53 -2.27
CA LEU A 190 -7.59 -22.97 -3.56
C LEU A 190 -8.66 -23.55 -4.49
N THR A 191 -9.95 -23.45 -4.14
CA THR A 191 -11.04 -23.92 -5.01
C THR A 191 -11.06 -23.16 -6.33
N ARG A 192 -10.66 -21.89 -6.30
CA ARG A 192 -10.46 -21.03 -7.47
C ARG A 192 -9.10 -20.36 -7.39
N THR A 193 -8.36 -20.49 -8.47
CA THR A 193 -7.04 -19.88 -8.61
C THR A 193 -6.94 -19.14 -9.92
N ASP A 194 -6.15 -18.08 -9.94
CA ASP A 194 -5.76 -17.38 -11.16
C ASP A 194 -4.86 -18.24 -12.06
N GLN A 195 -4.39 -17.64 -13.16
CA GLN A 195 -3.49 -18.28 -14.14
C GLN A 195 -2.16 -18.74 -13.51
N ASP A 196 -1.71 -18.07 -12.45
CA ASP A 196 -0.48 -18.40 -11.74
C ASP A 196 -0.69 -19.47 -10.66
N GLY A 197 -1.95 -19.83 -10.37
CA GLY A 197 -2.33 -20.80 -9.33
C GLY A 197 -2.44 -20.19 -7.93
N THR A 198 -2.57 -18.88 -7.82
CA THR A 198 -2.81 -18.13 -6.57
C THR A 198 -4.32 -18.04 -6.33
N PRO A 199 -4.82 -18.19 -5.09
CA PRO A 199 -6.24 -18.02 -4.77
C PRO A 199 -6.87 -16.75 -5.34
N ASP A 200 -7.97 -16.90 -6.07
CA ASP A 200 -8.78 -15.75 -6.50
C ASP A 200 -9.70 -15.31 -5.35
N VAL A 201 -9.16 -14.43 -4.51
CA VAL A 201 -9.84 -13.95 -3.30
C VAL A 201 -11.11 -13.16 -3.63
N TYR A 202 -11.13 -12.42 -4.73
CA TYR A 202 -12.26 -11.58 -5.09
C TYR A 202 -13.47 -12.40 -5.52
N ARG A 203 -13.25 -13.42 -6.33
CA ARG A 203 -14.31 -14.30 -6.78
C ARG A 203 -14.89 -15.11 -5.62
N ASN A 204 -14.04 -15.57 -4.70
CA ASN A 204 -14.48 -16.21 -3.46
C ASN A 204 -15.35 -15.27 -2.61
N LEU A 205 -15.00 -13.99 -2.53
CA LEU A 205 -15.80 -12.98 -1.82
C LEU A 205 -17.14 -12.68 -2.51
N VAL A 206 -17.18 -12.66 -3.85
CA VAL A 206 -18.42 -12.49 -4.62
C VAL A 206 -19.37 -13.68 -4.41
N GLU A 207 -18.87 -14.91 -4.43
CA GLU A 207 -19.70 -16.09 -4.14
C GLU A 207 -20.21 -16.12 -2.71
N LYS A 208 -19.35 -15.74 -1.78
CA LYS A 208 -19.75 -15.58 -0.38
C LYS A 208 -20.86 -14.52 -0.31
N LEU A 209 -20.75 -13.40 -1.02
CA LEU A 209 -21.74 -12.32 -1.03
C LEU A 209 -23.07 -12.80 -1.63
N ARG A 210 -23.02 -13.54 -2.73
CA ARG A 210 -24.20 -14.17 -3.36
C ARG A 210 -24.95 -15.07 -2.37
N SER A 211 -24.21 -15.84 -1.58
CA SER A 211 -24.75 -16.80 -0.60
C SER A 211 -25.27 -16.12 0.67
N HIS A 212 -24.52 -15.17 1.23
CA HIS A 212 -24.81 -14.55 2.53
C HIS A 212 -25.62 -13.24 2.42
N LYS A 213 -25.83 -12.74 1.19
CA LYS A 213 -26.52 -11.48 0.83
C LYS A 213 -25.84 -10.20 1.30
N CYS A 214 -25.14 -10.19 2.43
CA CYS A 214 -24.39 -9.05 2.92
C CYS A 214 -23.05 -9.50 3.49
N ILE A 215 -21.97 -8.78 3.16
CA ILE A 215 -20.62 -9.05 3.63
C ILE A 215 -19.91 -7.74 3.95
N ASP A 216 -19.11 -7.78 5.01
CA ASP A 216 -18.10 -6.77 5.29
C ASP A 216 -16.88 -7.46 5.91
N GLN A 217 -15.81 -7.65 5.12
CA GLN A 217 -14.65 -8.46 5.51
C GLN A 217 -13.32 -7.84 5.01
N PRO A 218 -12.23 -8.03 5.76
CA PRO A 218 -10.90 -7.66 5.29
C PRO A 218 -10.48 -8.55 4.11
N ILE A 219 -9.72 -7.98 3.18
CA ILE A 219 -9.09 -8.72 2.08
C ILE A 219 -7.71 -9.19 2.55
N GLN A 220 -7.45 -10.49 2.43
CA GLN A 220 -6.17 -11.10 2.75
C GLN A 220 -5.77 -12.04 1.62
N GLU A 221 -4.58 -11.85 1.06
CA GLU A 221 -4.05 -12.67 -0.02
C GLU A 221 -2.65 -13.20 0.38
N PRO A 222 -2.55 -14.00 1.47
CA PRO A 222 -1.26 -14.42 2.03
C PRO A 222 -0.44 -15.30 1.08
N LEU A 223 -1.03 -15.83 0.01
CA LEU A 223 -0.32 -16.59 -1.02
C LEU A 223 0.06 -15.75 -2.25
N SER A 224 -0.33 -14.47 -2.32
CA SER A 224 0.03 -13.54 -3.37
C SER A 224 1.35 -12.82 -3.03
N PRO A 225 2.39 -12.93 -3.87
CA PRO A 225 3.64 -12.17 -3.68
C PRO A 225 3.41 -10.66 -3.68
N ASP A 226 2.57 -10.17 -4.59
CA ASP A 226 2.27 -8.74 -4.74
C ASP A 226 1.58 -8.19 -3.48
N TRP A 227 0.58 -8.91 -2.97
CA TRP A 227 -0.10 -8.52 -1.74
C TRP A 227 0.86 -8.47 -0.55
N ARG A 228 1.79 -9.43 -0.43
CA ARG A 228 2.81 -9.44 0.63
C ARG A 228 3.76 -8.25 0.53
N ALA A 229 4.18 -7.88 -0.68
CA ALA A 229 5.02 -6.70 -0.89
C ALA A 229 4.28 -5.40 -0.51
N GLU A 230 2.97 -5.33 -0.80
CA GLU A 230 2.13 -4.21 -0.36
C GLU A 230 2.00 -4.15 1.17
N GLN A 231 1.91 -5.29 1.87
CA GLN A 231 1.83 -5.29 3.34
C GLN A 231 3.09 -4.71 4.01
N GLU A 232 4.24 -4.72 3.34
CA GLU A 232 5.47 -4.09 3.85
C GLU A 232 5.52 -2.59 3.55
N SER A 233 5.12 -2.19 2.35
CA SER A 233 5.35 -0.84 1.81
C SER A 233 4.21 0.14 2.09
N ILE A 234 2.95 -0.30 1.98
CA ILE A 234 1.77 0.58 2.12
C ILE A 234 1.64 1.17 3.53
N PRO A 235 1.81 0.40 4.63
CA PRO A 235 1.72 0.99 5.97
C PRO A 235 2.79 2.07 6.22
N LYS A 236 4.01 1.87 5.68
CA LYS A 236 5.09 2.86 5.75
C LYS A 236 4.70 4.12 4.99
N LEU A 237 4.22 3.97 3.74
CA LEU A 237 3.73 5.09 2.94
C LEU A 237 2.66 5.89 3.70
N LEU A 238 1.58 5.24 4.14
CA LEU A 238 0.47 5.91 4.84
C LEU A 238 0.91 6.59 6.14
N GLN A 239 1.90 6.03 6.84
CA GLN A 239 2.45 6.67 8.03
C GLN A 239 3.28 7.91 7.67
N THR A 240 4.11 7.83 6.63
CA THR A 240 4.92 8.95 6.13
C THR A 240 4.04 10.10 5.64
N LEU A 241 2.94 9.81 4.95
CA LEU A 241 2.02 10.81 4.40
C LEU A 241 1.35 11.70 5.46
N LYS A 242 1.34 11.32 6.74
CA LYS A 242 0.78 12.16 7.82
C LYS A 242 1.63 13.41 8.08
N SER A 243 2.93 13.33 7.86
CA SER A 243 3.90 14.39 8.14
C SER A 243 4.56 14.95 6.89
N GLN A 244 4.78 14.12 5.87
CA GLN A 244 5.51 14.50 4.67
C GLN A 244 4.72 15.44 3.77
N GLU A 245 5.42 16.42 3.20
CA GLU A 245 4.89 17.31 2.16
C GLU A 245 4.66 16.55 0.85
N GLN A 246 3.65 16.97 0.08
CA GLN A 246 3.20 16.24 -1.11
C GLN A 246 4.07 16.47 -2.34
N TRP A 247 4.88 17.54 -2.36
CA TRP A 247 5.73 17.86 -3.50
C TRP A 247 6.82 16.82 -3.78
N ILE A 248 7.18 16.03 -2.77
CA ILE A 248 8.20 14.99 -2.87
C ILE A 248 7.70 13.89 -3.82
N PRO A 249 8.45 13.56 -4.89
CA PRO A 249 8.10 12.45 -5.76
C PRO A 249 8.07 11.13 -4.98
N ARG A 250 7.17 10.23 -5.38
CA ARG A 250 6.94 8.93 -4.74
C ARG A 250 7.31 7.80 -5.69
N ASN A 251 7.61 6.63 -5.14
CA ASN A 251 7.88 5.44 -5.95
C ASN A 251 6.68 5.15 -6.88
N GLY A 252 6.96 5.03 -8.17
CA GLY A 252 5.98 4.82 -9.23
C GLY A 252 5.47 6.11 -9.89
N ASP A 253 5.85 7.30 -9.41
CA ASP A 253 5.57 8.56 -10.10
C ASP A 253 6.39 8.69 -11.39
N ILE A 254 5.84 9.39 -12.38
CA ILE A 254 6.58 9.85 -13.56
C ILE A 254 6.92 11.32 -13.34
N VAL A 255 8.18 11.68 -13.53
CA VAL A 255 8.70 13.04 -13.39
C VAL A 255 9.39 13.47 -14.68
N MET A 256 9.45 14.79 -14.89
CA MET A 256 10.38 15.41 -15.82
C MET A 256 11.71 15.60 -15.09
N PHE A 257 12.85 15.28 -15.71
CA PHE A 257 14.14 15.45 -15.08
C PHE A 257 15.28 15.80 -16.03
N ILE A 258 16.32 16.42 -15.49
CA ILE A 258 17.57 16.74 -16.18
C ILE A 258 18.60 15.67 -15.82
N ARG A 259 19.01 14.85 -16.79
CA ARG A 259 19.91 13.71 -16.56
C ARG A 259 21.31 14.12 -16.08
N HIS A 260 21.83 15.23 -16.62
CA HIS A 260 23.15 15.74 -16.33
C HIS A 260 23.05 17.22 -15.98
N LEU A 261 23.29 17.56 -14.72
CA LEU A 261 23.40 18.92 -14.22
C LEU A 261 24.81 19.06 -13.63
N ALA A 262 25.58 20.03 -14.10
CA ALA A 262 26.95 20.25 -13.63
C ALA A 262 26.95 20.85 -12.22
N ASP A 263 28.04 20.65 -11.48
CA ASP A 263 28.20 21.22 -10.15
C ASP A 263 28.29 22.75 -10.24
N GLY A 264 27.56 23.46 -9.37
CA GLY A 264 27.46 24.92 -9.42
C GLY A 264 26.46 25.46 -10.44
N VAL A 265 25.82 24.59 -11.23
CA VAL A 265 24.75 25.00 -12.13
C VAL A 265 23.39 24.74 -11.49
N SER A 266 22.53 25.74 -11.51
CA SER A 266 21.14 25.67 -11.04
C SER A 266 20.15 25.90 -12.17
N VAL A 267 18.88 25.55 -11.93
CA VAL A 267 17.79 25.84 -12.87
C VAL A 267 17.06 27.06 -12.35
N THR A 268 17.14 28.17 -13.07
CA THR A 268 16.53 29.44 -12.70
C THR A 268 15.57 29.90 -13.78
N ARG A 269 14.74 30.88 -13.44
CA ARG A 269 13.83 31.51 -14.38
C ARG A 269 14.48 32.77 -14.93
N HIS A 270 14.46 32.93 -16.24
CA HIS A 270 14.97 34.11 -16.91
C HIS A 270 13.97 35.26 -16.78
N ASP A 271 14.41 36.43 -16.31
CA ASP A 271 13.53 37.56 -15.98
C ASP A 271 12.73 38.10 -17.17
N VAL A 272 13.35 38.18 -18.35
CA VAL A 272 12.73 38.74 -19.57
C VAL A 272 11.87 37.71 -20.31
N THR A 273 12.40 36.52 -20.62
CA THR A 273 11.69 35.51 -21.42
C THR A 273 10.73 34.67 -20.58
N ASN A 274 10.85 34.70 -19.24
CA ASN A 274 10.09 33.88 -18.30
C ASN A 274 10.34 32.36 -18.47
N GLU A 275 11.44 32.00 -19.15
CA GLU A 275 11.84 30.63 -19.44
C GLU A 275 12.69 30.04 -18.32
N LEU A 276 12.69 28.71 -18.17
CA LEU A 276 13.65 28.05 -17.29
C LEU A 276 14.96 27.82 -18.05
N CYS A 277 16.05 28.36 -17.51
CA CYS A 277 17.39 28.27 -18.07
C CYS A 277 18.34 27.62 -17.05
N LEU A 278 19.46 27.11 -17.55
CA LEU A 278 20.57 26.74 -16.69
C LEU A 278 21.35 28.01 -16.33
N TYR A 279 21.77 28.14 -15.08
CA TYR A 279 22.54 29.30 -14.60
C TYR A 279 23.75 28.81 -13.82
N ASP A 280 24.93 29.29 -14.20
CA ASP A 280 26.19 28.97 -13.52
C ASP A 280 26.44 29.99 -12.41
N GLU A 281 26.38 29.53 -11.16
CA GLU A 281 26.59 30.37 -9.97
C GLU A 281 28.03 30.87 -9.85
N GLN A 282 29.01 30.22 -10.49
CA GLN A 282 30.42 30.60 -10.40
C GLN A 282 30.78 31.71 -11.38
N THR A 283 30.25 31.63 -12.60
CA THR A 283 30.53 32.62 -13.65
C THR A 283 29.48 33.72 -13.71
N ASP A 284 28.38 33.59 -12.98
CA ASP A 284 27.22 34.50 -13.01
C ASP A 284 26.61 34.60 -14.42
N ASP A 285 26.71 33.50 -15.19
CA ASP A 285 26.26 33.45 -16.57
C ASP A 285 25.02 32.57 -16.72
N LEU A 286 24.10 33.04 -17.56
CA LEU A 286 22.96 32.27 -17.99
C LEU A 286 23.37 31.39 -19.19
N LEU A 287 23.21 30.08 -19.02
CA LEU A 287 23.54 29.04 -20.00
C LEU A 287 22.32 28.68 -20.85
N ASP A 288 22.39 27.52 -21.52
CA ASP A 288 21.35 27.00 -22.42
C ASP A 288 20.10 26.48 -21.67
N VAL A 289 19.03 26.16 -22.42
CA VAL A 289 17.78 25.60 -21.90
C VAL A 289 18.00 24.16 -21.40
N PRO A 290 17.41 23.75 -20.25
CA PRO A 290 17.59 22.41 -19.74
C PRO A 290 17.07 21.32 -20.67
N ARG A 291 17.87 20.26 -20.87
CA ARG A 291 17.44 19.06 -21.60
C ARG A 291 16.62 18.14 -20.71
N TRP A 292 15.30 18.22 -20.87
CA TRP A 292 14.36 17.41 -20.11
C TRP A 292 14.19 16.00 -20.69
N GLU A 293 14.10 15.02 -19.80
CA GLU A 293 13.67 13.65 -20.05
C GLU A 293 12.50 13.31 -19.14
N ALA A 294 11.64 12.36 -19.52
CA ALA A 294 10.65 11.79 -18.61
C ALA A 294 11.10 10.44 -18.06
N GLY A 295 10.86 10.19 -16.77
CA GLY A 295 11.30 8.97 -16.11
C GLY A 295 10.45 8.56 -14.91
N LEU A 296 10.46 7.26 -14.62
CA LEU A 296 9.81 6.60 -13.49
C LEU A 296 10.68 6.67 -12.25
N VAL A 297 10.13 7.20 -11.17
CA VAL A 297 10.76 7.18 -9.85
C VAL A 297 10.68 5.77 -9.28
N THR A 298 11.83 5.19 -8.97
CA THR A 298 11.93 3.80 -8.46
C THR A 298 12.43 3.76 -7.02
N GLU A 299 13.21 4.75 -6.61
CA GLU A 299 13.70 4.91 -5.25
C GLU A 299 13.77 6.39 -4.90
N VAL A 300 13.44 6.73 -3.66
CA VAL A 300 13.49 8.10 -3.12
C VAL A 300 14.17 8.04 -1.75
N ALA A 301 15.00 9.03 -1.45
CA ALA A 301 15.58 9.19 -0.12
C ALA A 301 14.50 9.18 0.99
N GLN A 302 14.85 8.67 2.17
CA GLN A 302 13.84 8.38 3.22
C GLN A 302 13.30 9.64 3.92
N THR A 303 14.04 10.74 3.93
CA THR A 303 13.66 11.98 4.63
C THR A 303 14.12 13.24 3.87
N PRO A 304 13.60 13.49 2.65
CA PRO A 304 13.94 14.69 1.92
C PRO A 304 13.30 15.91 2.59
N THR A 305 14.06 16.99 2.63
CA THR A 305 13.68 18.27 3.21
C THR A 305 13.66 19.35 2.13
N ILE A 306 13.02 20.49 2.42
CA ILE A 306 13.05 21.63 1.49
C ILE A 306 14.49 22.12 1.24
N THR A 307 15.40 21.96 2.20
CA THR A 307 16.82 22.29 2.05
C THR A 307 17.49 21.48 0.95
N ASP A 308 17.09 20.21 0.75
CA ASP A 308 17.57 19.39 -0.36
C ASP A 308 17.14 19.95 -1.73
N LEU A 309 16.07 20.76 -1.74
CA LEU A 309 15.60 21.51 -2.91
C LEU A 309 16.29 22.88 -3.06
N LEU A 310 17.05 23.38 -2.07
CA LEU A 310 17.66 24.72 -2.06
C LEU A 310 19.20 24.75 -2.08
N GLU A 311 19.90 23.91 -1.30
CA GLU A 311 21.38 23.94 -1.18
C GLU A 311 22.14 22.91 -2.04
N PRO A 312 23.08 23.30 -2.92
CA PRO A 312 23.75 22.35 -3.80
C PRO A 312 24.45 21.31 -2.92
N THR A 313 24.34 20.02 -3.29
CA THR A 313 24.86 18.90 -2.49
C THR A 313 26.39 18.93 -2.48
N LYS A 314 26.98 19.90 -1.77
CA LYS A 314 28.43 20.14 -1.77
C LYS A 314 29.20 19.01 -1.09
N ASN A 315 28.56 18.08 -0.37
CA ASN A 315 29.21 16.96 0.32
C ASN A 315 28.35 15.70 0.54
N SER A 316 27.14 15.60 0.00
CA SER A 316 26.29 14.41 0.17
C SER A 316 26.28 13.56 -1.09
N ASN A 317 26.62 12.27 -0.97
CA ASN A 317 26.44 11.31 -2.06
C ASN A 317 24.98 11.39 -2.55
N VAL A 318 24.76 11.57 -3.86
CA VAL A 318 23.42 11.63 -4.48
C VAL A 318 22.56 10.40 -4.12
N SER A 319 23.20 9.29 -3.73
CA SER A 319 22.53 8.10 -3.18
C SER A 319 21.82 8.31 -1.83
N CYS A 320 22.15 9.37 -1.07
CA CYS A 320 21.60 9.62 0.27
C CYS A 320 20.49 10.67 0.31
N SER A 321 20.45 11.62 -0.65
CA SER A 321 19.48 12.72 -0.68
C SER A 321 18.69 12.84 -2.00
N GLY A 322 19.01 12.01 -3.00
CA GLY A 322 18.41 12.05 -4.32
C GLY A 322 17.29 11.04 -4.53
N MET A 323 17.02 10.76 -5.81
CA MET A 323 16.09 9.74 -6.26
C MET A 323 16.67 8.97 -7.45
N ARG A 324 16.25 7.71 -7.60
CA ARG A 324 16.59 6.86 -8.74
C ARG A 324 15.47 6.93 -9.77
N VAL A 325 15.81 7.40 -10.97
CA VAL A 325 14.85 7.54 -12.09
C VAL A 325 15.23 6.62 -13.25
N GLU A 326 14.26 5.87 -13.77
CA GLU A 326 14.38 5.04 -14.97
C GLU A 326 13.65 5.67 -16.16
N LEU A 327 14.23 5.66 -17.35
CA LEU A 327 13.55 6.22 -18.52
C LEU A 327 12.26 5.48 -18.87
N ILE A 328 11.23 6.24 -19.27
CA ILE A 328 9.96 5.66 -19.73
C ILE A 328 10.14 5.04 -21.13
N PRO A 329 9.97 3.71 -21.29
CA PRO A 329 10.00 3.06 -22.59
C PRO A 329 8.71 3.31 -23.36
N ASN A 330 8.73 3.08 -24.68
CA ASN A 330 7.52 3.20 -25.48
C ASN A 330 6.50 2.12 -25.04
N PRO A 331 5.26 2.49 -24.64
CA PRO A 331 4.29 1.53 -24.15
C PRO A 331 3.86 0.50 -25.21
N ASN A 332 3.83 0.89 -26.48
CA ASN A 332 3.34 0.05 -27.59
C ASN A 332 4.42 -0.87 -28.17
N ASN A 333 5.71 -0.53 -28.00
CA ASN A 333 6.81 -1.34 -28.53
C ASN A 333 7.14 -2.51 -27.58
N SER A 334 7.51 -3.66 -28.14
CA SER A 334 8.08 -4.78 -27.39
C SER A 334 9.49 -4.49 -26.86
N ASP A 335 10.26 -3.63 -27.53
CA ASP A 335 11.56 -3.18 -27.01
C ASP A 335 11.36 -2.21 -25.83
N LYS A 336 11.83 -2.63 -24.66
CA LYS A 336 11.81 -1.88 -23.41
C LYS A 336 13.23 -1.50 -22.95
N SER A 337 14.23 -1.53 -23.83
CA SER A 337 15.62 -1.22 -23.51
C SER A 337 15.82 0.11 -22.75
N LEU A 338 14.98 1.12 -23.03
CA LEU A 338 14.98 2.39 -22.32
C LEU A 338 14.76 2.23 -20.81
N SER A 339 13.92 1.31 -20.32
CA SER A 339 13.68 1.15 -18.88
C SER A 339 14.90 0.65 -18.10
N LYS A 340 15.93 0.15 -18.78
CA LYS A 340 17.21 -0.24 -18.16
C LYS A 340 18.13 0.95 -17.93
N LYS A 341 17.88 2.09 -18.58
CA LYS A 341 18.69 3.31 -18.44
C LYS A 341 18.19 4.10 -17.24
N TYR A 342 18.91 4.00 -16.13
CA TYR A 342 18.61 4.72 -14.89
C TYR A 342 19.66 5.79 -14.56
N LYS A 343 19.29 6.72 -13.70
CA LYS A 343 20.20 7.73 -13.12
C LYS A 343 19.75 8.07 -11.71
N TYR A 344 20.72 8.26 -10.81
CA TYR A 344 20.48 8.92 -9.53
C TYR A 344 20.64 10.43 -9.73
N ILE A 345 19.62 11.17 -9.33
CA ILE A 345 19.55 12.63 -9.48
C ILE A 345 19.14 13.29 -8.16
N SER A 346 19.51 14.55 -7.98
CA SER A 346 18.98 15.38 -6.89
C SER A 346 17.51 15.75 -7.14
N LEU A 347 16.76 16.05 -6.08
CA LEU A 347 15.38 16.54 -6.16
C LEU A 347 15.26 17.78 -7.04
N ARG A 348 16.28 18.64 -7.05
CA ARG A 348 16.35 19.85 -7.89
C ARG A 348 16.35 19.60 -9.38
N GLN A 349 16.82 18.43 -9.80
CA GLN A 349 16.87 18.06 -11.21
C GLN A 349 15.51 17.58 -11.71
N SER A 350 14.49 17.49 -10.85
CA SER A 350 13.19 16.91 -11.18
C SER A 350 12.04 17.91 -11.09
N ARG A 351 11.00 17.71 -11.89
CA ARG A 351 9.75 18.46 -11.88
C ARG A 351 8.56 17.52 -12.04
N PRO A 352 7.40 17.84 -11.45
CA PRO A 352 6.16 17.10 -11.70
C PRO A 352 5.84 17.01 -13.20
N PHE A 353 5.44 15.82 -13.67
CA PHE A 353 5.20 15.62 -15.10
C PHE A 353 4.03 16.44 -15.65
N PHE A 354 3.07 16.83 -14.82
CA PHE A 354 1.95 17.68 -15.27
C PHE A 354 2.39 19.05 -15.80
N LEU A 355 3.64 19.47 -15.51
CA LEU A 355 4.25 20.71 -15.99
C LEU A 355 4.96 20.58 -17.35
N TRP A 356 4.85 19.43 -18.03
CA TRP A 356 5.63 19.15 -19.24
C TRP A 356 5.52 20.27 -20.28
N LYS A 357 4.35 20.91 -20.41
CA LYS A 357 4.12 21.95 -21.41
C LYS A 357 4.80 23.25 -20.99
N GLU A 358 4.69 23.63 -19.72
CA GLU A 358 5.40 24.76 -19.13
C GLU A 358 6.92 24.60 -19.25
N LEU A 359 7.45 23.38 -19.13
CA LEU A 359 8.88 23.10 -19.24
C LEU A 359 9.39 23.07 -20.69
N LEU A 360 8.52 22.81 -21.66
CA LEU A 360 8.88 22.58 -23.07
C LEU A 360 8.31 23.60 -24.05
N HIS A 361 7.62 24.64 -23.58
CA HIS A 361 6.88 25.58 -24.46
C HIS A 361 7.73 26.28 -25.53
N HIS A 362 9.04 26.42 -25.32
CA HIS A 362 10.00 26.98 -26.28
C HIS A 362 10.91 25.94 -26.94
N VAL A 363 10.73 24.65 -26.62
CA VAL A 363 11.53 23.56 -27.15
C VAL A 363 10.77 22.89 -28.28
N ASP A 364 11.35 22.90 -29.47
CA ASP A 364 10.75 22.28 -30.64
C ASP A 364 10.49 20.77 -30.41
N GLN A 365 9.34 20.28 -30.90
CA GLN A 365 8.86 18.94 -30.57
C GLN A 365 9.76 17.82 -31.11
N ASP A 366 10.54 18.12 -32.15
CA ASP A 366 11.52 17.21 -32.74
C ASP A 366 12.79 17.07 -31.87
N LEU A 367 13.04 18.03 -30.99
CA LEU A 367 14.14 18.00 -30.02
C LEU A 367 13.76 17.30 -28.71
N TRP A 368 12.48 16.97 -28.51
CA TRP A 368 12.04 16.28 -27.30
C TRP A 368 12.64 14.88 -27.21
N HIS A 369 13.18 14.55 -26.04
CA HIS A 369 13.61 13.19 -25.79
C HIS A 369 12.44 12.19 -25.92
N PRO A 370 12.60 11.02 -26.57
CA PRO A 370 11.50 10.08 -26.82
C PRO A 370 10.71 9.66 -25.59
N SER A 371 11.36 9.61 -24.41
CA SER A 371 10.69 9.25 -23.16
C SER A 371 9.55 10.20 -22.79
N ILE A 372 9.58 11.48 -23.22
CA ILE A 372 8.50 12.44 -22.99
C ILE A 372 7.24 12.00 -23.73
N LYS A 373 7.34 11.71 -25.04
CA LYS A 373 6.21 11.22 -25.85
C LYS A 373 5.67 9.89 -25.29
N ASN A 374 6.55 9.02 -24.83
CA ASN A 374 6.16 7.77 -24.16
C ASN A 374 5.39 8.03 -22.86
N ALA A 375 5.83 8.97 -22.03
CA ALA A 375 5.15 9.34 -20.79
C ALA A 375 3.80 10.02 -21.05
N LEU A 376 3.70 10.87 -22.09
CA LEU A 376 2.44 11.47 -22.52
C LEU A 376 1.41 10.40 -22.89
N ALA A 377 1.86 9.34 -23.60
CA ALA A 377 1.00 8.21 -23.95
C ALA A 377 0.44 7.48 -22.72
N LEU A 378 1.10 7.54 -21.57
CA LEU A 378 0.72 6.84 -20.34
C LEU A 378 -0.20 7.67 -19.40
N THR A 379 -0.54 8.91 -19.76
CA THR A 379 -1.30 9.80 -18.85
C THR A 379 -2.75 9.41 -18.60
N SER A 380 -3.37 8.60 -19.47
CA SER A 380 -4.71 8.02 -19.25
C SER A 380 -4.64 6.54 -18.84
N THR A 381 -3.66 6.17 -18.02
CA THR A 381 -3.55 4.85 -17.40
C THR A 381 -3.86 4.91 -15.91
N LEU A 382 -4.34 3.82 -15.32
CA LEU A 382 -4.52 3.73 -13.87
C LEU A 382 -4.28 2.32 -13.33
N SER A 383 -4.01 2.24 -12.02
CA SER A 383 -4.00 0.98 -11.26
C SER A 383 -4.28 1.21 -9.78
N LEU A 384 -5.00 0.29 -9.14
CA LEU A 384 -5.38 0.37 -7.71
C LEU A 384 -4.38 -0.39 -6.83
N VAL A 385 -4.04 0.18 -5.68
CA VAL A 385 -3.02 -0.35 -4.76
C VAL A 385 -3.57 -0.50 -3.35
N GLY A 386 -3.14 -1.54 -2.64
CA GLY A 386 -3.50 -1.74 -1.23
C GLY A 386 -4.99 -2.02 -1.04
N LYS A 387 -5.55 -2.95 -1.80
CA LYS A 387 -6.94 -3.40 -1.67
C LYS A 387 -7.09 -4.12 -0.31
N TYR A 388 -7.88 -3.58 0.61
CA TYR A 388 -7.83 -4.03 2.02
C TYR A 388 -9.18 -4.45 2.62
N ARG A 389 -10.31 -4.04 2.04
CA ARG A 389 -11.64 -4.38 2.57
C ARG A 389 -12.65 -4.58 1.45
N PHE A 390 -13.47 -5.62 1.59
CA PHE A 390 -14.58 -5.91 0.70
C PHE A 390 -15.89 -5.77 1.48
N ARG A 391 -16.79 -4.92 1.00
CA ARG A 391 -18.09 -4.66 1.61
C ARG A 391 -19.17 -4.62 0.54
N GLY A 392 -20.30 -5.28 0.76
CA GLY A 392 -21.37 -5.28 -0.23
C GLY A 392 -22.69 -5.84 0.30
N THR A 393 -23.75 -5.51 -0.43
CA THR A 393 -25.06 -6.13 -0.32
C THR A 393 -25.43 -6.58 -1.72
N TRP A 394 -25.69 -7.88 -1.90
CA TRP A 394 -25.93 -8.48 -3.20
C TRP A 394 -27.04 -7.73 -3.98
N PRO A 395 -26.84 -7.37 -5.26
CA PRO A 395 -25.73 -7.74 -6.17
C PRO A 395 -24.62 -6.69 -6.30
N GLU A 396 -24.41 -5.84 -5.30
CA GLU A 396 -23.41 -4.78 -5.32
C GLU A 396 -22.30 -5.01 -4.30
N ALA A 397 -21.07 -4.64 -4.67
CA ALA A 397 -19.92 -4.68 -3.79
C ALA A 397 -19.03 -3.46 -3.95
N THR A 398 -18.23 -3.20 -2.93
CA THR A 398 -17.25 -2.13 -2.89
C THR A 398 -15.96 -2.67 -2.28
N ILE A 399 -14.87 -2.48 -3.00
CA ILE A 399 -13.51 -2.74 -2.56
C ILE A 399 -12.88 -1.43 -2.17
N TYR A 400 -12.33 -1.37 -0.96
CA TYR A 400 -11.61 -0.21 -0.45
C TYR A 400 -10.11 -0.36 -0.70
N CYS A 401 -9.50 0.71 -1.18
CA CYS A 401 -8.09 0.78 -1.54
C CYS A 401 -7.39 1.89 -0.76
N HIS A 402 -6.09 1.71 -0.50
CA HIS A 402 -5.26 2.73 0.14
C HIS A 402 -4.74 3.77 -0.86
N GLY A 403 -4.56 3.38 -2.13
CA GLY A 403 -4.05 4.26 -3.17
C GLY A 403 -4.50 3.90 -4.57
N ILE A 404 -4.25 4.82 -5.49
CA ILE A 404 -4.49 4.69 -6.93
C ILE A 404 -3.41 5.45 -7.69
N PHE A 405 -2.81 4.81 -8.69
CA PHE A 405 -2.02 5.52 -9.69
C PHE A 405 -2.95 6.10 -10.76
N VAL A 406 -2.80 7.38 -11.07
CA VAL A 406 -3.53 8.05 -12.16
C VAL A 406 -2.51 8.75 -13.04
N GLY A 407 -2.27 8.20 -14.23
CA GLY A 407 -1.28 8.69 -15.17
C GLY A 407 0.11 8.72 -14.54
N SER A 408 0.66 9.92 -14.32
CA SER A 408 1.99 10.14 -13.79
C SER A 408 2.10 10.09 -12.26
N GLU A 409 1.01 10.09 -11.50
CA GLU A 409 1.08 10.26 -10.04
C GLU A 409 0.38 9.15 -9.26
N ILE A 410 0.92 8.80 -8.09
CA ILE A 410 0.19 8.05 -7.06
C ILE A 410 -0.61 9.00 -6.15
N LEU A 411 -1.89 8.69 -5.99
CA LEU A 411 -2.81 9.31 -5.05
C LEU A 411 -3.13 8.32 -3.94
N ALA A 412 -3.11 8.78 -2.69
CA ALA A 412 -3.36 7.95 -1.51
C ALA A 412 -4.37 8.61 -0.57
N VAL A 413 -4.92 7.81 0.33
CA VAL A 413 -5.76 8.33 1.43
C VAL A 413 -4.93 9.28 2.30
N GLY A 414 -5.46 10.47 2.53
CA GLY A 414 -4.78 11.59 3.20
C GLY A 414 -4.29 12.68 2.25
N ASP A 415 -4.12 12.38 0.96
CA ASP A 415 -3.66 13.39 0.00
C ASP A 415 -4.70 14.46 -0.27
N THR A 416 -4.22 15.68 -0.48
CA THR A 416 -4.96 16.81 -1.05
C THR A 416 -4.73 16.86 -2.54
N VAL A 417 -5.80 16.81 -3.34
CA VAL A 417 -5.73 16.82 -4.80
C VAL A 417 -6.44 18.03 -5.39
N ARG A 418 -5.97 18.50 -6.54
CA ARG A 418 -6.63 19.53 -7.36
C ARG A 418 -7.69 18.89 -8.23
N LEU A 419 -8.84 19.55 -8.38
CA LEU A 419 -9.95 19.06 -9.18
C LEU A 419 -10.12 19.87 -10.46
N LEU A 420 -10.38 19.16 -11.55
CA LEU A 420 -10.77 19.77 -12.81
C LEU A 420 -12.13 20.47 -12.68
N PRO A 421 -12.32 21.59 -13.40
CA PRO A 421 -13.59 22.30 -13.46
C PRO A 421 -14.75 21.40 -13.92
N THR A 422 -15.95 21.62 -13.37
CA THR A 422 -17.11 20.72 -13.60
C THR A 422 -18.15 21.31 -14.55
N LYS A 423 -18.23 22.65 -14.63
CA LYS A 423 -19.20 23.37 -15.45
C LYS A 423 -18.49 24.13 -16.55
N SER A 424 -19.15 24.32 -17.69
CA SER A 424 -18.70 25.18 -18.80
C SER A 424 -18.29 26.59 -18.36
N ASN A 425 -18.90 27.10 -17.27
CA ASN A 425 -18.65 28.44 -16.75
C ASN A 425 -17.42 28.52 -15.83
N GLN A 426 -16.82 27.39 -15.46
CA GLN A 426 -15.57 27.35 -14.71
C GLN A 426 -14.42 27.07 -15.67
N ALA A 427 -13.69 28.11 -16.04
CA ALA A 427 -12.55 27.97 -16.94
C ALA A 427 -11.29 27.42 -16.23
N VAL A 428 -11.21 27.57 -14.91
CA VAL A 428 -9.99 27.32 -14.12
C VAL A 428 -10.24 26.43 -12.90
N CYS A 429 -9.23 25.65 -12.52
CA CYS A 429 -9.22 24.86 -11.30
C CYS A 429 -9.33 25.79 -10.08
N THR A 430 -10.44 25.67 -9.35
CA THR A 430 -10.66 26.39 -8.08
C THR A 430 -10.86 25.43 -6.91
N ASP A 431 -11.01 24.14 -7.20
CA ASP A 431 -11.44 23.14 -6.24
C ASP A 431 -10.29 22.21 -5.84
N ILE A 432 -10.25 21.86 -4.57
CA ILE A 432 -9.35 20.88 -4.00
C ILE A 432 -10.13 19.87 -3.15
N MET A 433 -9.57 18.68 -2.93
CA MET A 433 -10.19 17.65 -2.09
C MET A 433 -9.15 16.87 -1.32
N CYS A 434 -9.38 16.69 -0.01
CA CYS A 434 -8.62 15.73 0.81
C CYS A 434 -9.26 14.35 0.71
N ILE A 435 -8.52 13.38 0.16
CA ILE A 435 -8.99 12.02 -0.05
C ILE A 435 -9.15 11.30 1.30
N LYS A 436 -10.38 10.91 1.63
CA LYS A 436 -10.71 10.08 2.79
C LYS A 436 -10.82 8.60 2.45
N SER A 437 -11.27 8.26 1.24
CA SER A 437 -11.29 6.87 0.78
C SER A 437 -11.31 6.75 -0.74
N ILE A 438 -10.71 5.67 -1.24
CA ILE A 438 -10.69 5.28 -2.65
C ILE A 438 -11.45 3.96 -2.76
N ARG A 439 -12.45 3.91 -3.63
CA ARG A 439 -13.42 2.81 -3.68
C ARG A 439 -13.62 2.31 -5.11
N LEU A 440 -13.36 1.02 -5.35
CA LEU A 440 -13.78 0.30 -6.54
C LEU A 440 -15.17 -0.29 -6.28
N LYS A 441 -16.17 0.17 -7.01
CA LYS A 441 -17.54 -0.33 -6.94
C LYS A 441 -17.78 -1.36 -8.03
N TRP A 442 -18.39 -2.47 -7.65
CA TRP A 442 -18.95 -3.46 -8.54
C TRP A 442 -20.46 -3.45 -8.43
N SER A 443 -21.13 -3.40 -9.58
CA SER A 443 -22.58 -3.44 -9.69
C SER A 443 -22.99 -4.57 -10.64
N ASN A 444 -24.26 -4.97 -10.58
CA ASN A 444 -24.81 -6.04 -11.42
C ASN A 444 -24.03 -7.37 -11.34
N LEU A 445 -23.53 -7.75 -10.16
CA LEU A 445 -22.79 -9.02 -9.96
C LEU A 445 -23.65 -10.26 -10.26
N ASP A 446 -24.96 -10.11 -10.27
CA ASP A 446 -25.94 -11.11 -10.69
C ASP A 446 -25.98 -11.36 -12.19
N LYS A 447 -25.57 -10.37 -13.00
CA LYS A 447 -25.52 -10.45 -14.46
C LYS A 447 -24.16 -10.91 -15.01
N ALA A 448 -23.14 -10.87 -14.17
CA ALA A 448 -21.80 -11.31 -14.52
C ALA A 448 -21.72 -12.84 -14.63
N SER A 449 -20.88 -13.33 -15.53
CA SER A 449 -20.74 -14.77 -15.74
C SER A 449 -20.06 -15.44 -14.54
N THR A 450 -20.04 -16.77 -14.53
CA THR A 450 -19.29 -17.52 -13.53
C THR A 450 -17.81 -17.71 -13.87
N ASN A 451 -17.25 -17.15 -14.94
CA ASN A 451 -15.85 -17.29 -15.34
C ASN A 451 -15.15 -15.93 -15.57
N ASP A 452 -13.81 -15.88 -15.45
CA ASP A 452 -13.02 -14.63 -15.54
C ASP A 452 -12.89 -14.09 -16.99
N TYR A 453 -13.41 -14.86 -17.96
CA TYR A 453 -13.41 -14.55 -19.40
C TYR A 453 -14.80 -14.11 -19.88
N ASP A 454 -15.71 -13.98 -18.93
CA ASP A 454 -17.03 -13.40 -18.94
C ASP A 454 -18.05 -13.78 -20.00
N GLU A 455 -17.83 -14.72 -20.91
CA GLU A 455 -18.75 -14.95 -22.05
C GLU A 455 -19.17 -13.63 -22.75
N GLY A 456 -18.38 -12.54 -22.57
CA GLY A 456 -18.69 -11.17 -22.98
C GLY A 456 -19.40 -10.21 -21.98
N ARG A 457 -19.54 -10.49 -20.68
CA ARG A 457 -20.20 -9.59 -19.69
C ARG A 457 -19.45 -9.40 -18.35
N PRO A 458 -18.40 -8.55 -18.29
CA PRO A 458 -17.63 -8.32 -17.07
C PRO A 458 -18.37 -7.57 -15.96
N PHE A 459 -17.80 -7.60 -14.74
CA PHE A 459 -18.30 -6.80 -13.63
C PHE A 459 -18.34 -5.32 -14.01
N ASN A 460 -19.50 -4.70 -13.84
CA ASN A 460 -19.64 -3.26 -14.01
C ASN A 460 -18.84 -2.56 -12.91
N SER A 461 -17.68 -2.05 -13.29
CA SER A 461 -16.66 -1.52 -12.39
C SER A 461 -16.58 -0.01 -12.48
N ALA A 462 -16.62 0.67 -11.34
CA ALA A 462 -16.47 2.12 -11.26
C ALA A 462 -15.59 2.52 -10.09
N ILE A 463 -14.61 3.38 -10.32
CA ILE A 463 -13.71 3.88 -9.28
C ILE A 463 -14.12 5.29 -8.86
N TRP A 464 -14.32 5.47 -7.56
CA TRP A 464 -14.73 6.74 -6.96
C TRP A 464 -13.79 7.12 -5.82
N LEU A 465 -13.42 8.40 -5.77
CA LEU A 465 -12.70 9.01 -4.67
C LEU A 465 -13.68 9.80 -3.82
N TYR A 466 -13.58 9.64 -2.50
CA TYR A 466 -14.42 10.32 -1.52
C TYR A 466 -13.53 11.17 -0.62
N GLY A 467 -13.97 12.38 -0.31
CA GLY A 467 -13.17 13.30 0.48
C GLY A 467 -13.89 14.53 0.98
N THR A 468 -13.18 15.33 1.77
CA THR A 468 -13.62 16.69 2.11
C THR A 468 -13.14 17.64 1.02
N ALA A 469 -14.06 18.36 0.39
CA ALA A 469 -13.75 19.24 -0.73
C ALA A 469 -13.89 20.72 -0.34
N TYR A 470 -13.00 21.53 -0.91
CA TYR A 470 -12.93 22.96 -0.70
C TYR A 470 -12.79 23.67 -2.05
N THR A 471 -13.12 24.96 -2.06
CA THR A 471 -12.97 25.82 -3.23
C THR A 471 -12.33 27.15 -2.83
N SER A 472 -11.56 27.75 -3.72
CA SER A 472 -11.07 29.13 -3.55
C SER A 472 -12.15 30.18 -3.86
N ASP A 473 -13.29 29.79 -4.45
CA ASP A 473 -14.40 30.66 -4.78
C ASP A 473 -15.43 30.73 -3.64
N ALA A 474 -15.42 31.84 -2.89
CA ALA A 474 -16.31 32.07 -1.76
C ALA A 474 -17.81 31.99 -2.11
N SER A 475 -18.20 32.29 -3.36
CA SER A 475 -19.60 32.31 -3.78
C SER A 475 -20.24 30.92 -3.82
N ARG A 476 -19.42 29.88 -3.84
CA ARG A 476 -19.83 28.47 -3.97
C ARG A 476 -19.92 27.73 -2.64
N SER A 477 -19.67 28.42 -1.53
CA SER A 477 -19.71 27.86 -0.18
C SER A 477 -20.82 28.50 0.65
N ASP A 478 -21.49 27.70 1.47
CA ASP A 478 -22.38 28.21 2.50
C ASP A 478 -21.56 28.57 3.75
N LYS A 479 -21.77 29.78 4.28
CA LYS A 479 -21.12 30.27 5.52
C LYS A 479 -21.37 29.34 6.72
N ARG A 480 -22.46 28.56 6.71
CA ARG A 480 -22.77 27.57 7.75
C ARG A 480 -21.80 26.39 7.78
N TRP A 481 -21.07 26.14 6.70
CA TRP A 481 -20.10 25.04 6.61
C TRP A 481 -18.70 25.46 7.03
N ALA A 482 -18.50 26.72 7.43
CA ALA A 482 -17.19 27.24 7.81
C ALA A 482 -16.49 26.30 8.80
N SER A 483 -15.28 25.88 8.42
CA SER A 483 -14.41 25.02 9.21
C SER A 483 -13.05 25.69 9.33
N ASN A 484 -12.44 25.56 10.51
CA ASN A 484 -11.05 25.97 10.73
C ASN A 484 -10.04 24.92 10.24
N ASP A 485 -10.51 23.70 9.94
CA ASP A 485 -9.66 22.61 9.47
C ASP A 485 -9.35 22.83 7.98
N ARG A 486 -8.09 23.13 7.69
CA ARG A 486 -7.60 23.41 6.33
C ARG A 486 -6.55 22.38 5.92
N PRO A 487 -6.55 21.93 4.66
CA PRO A 487 -5.53 21.02 4.18
C PRO A 487 -4.15 21.66 4.25
N ARG A 488 -3.14 20.98 4.81
CA ARG A 488 -1.77 21.48 4.94
C ARG A 488 -1.18 21.90 3.59
N ALA A 489 -1.36 21.08 2.56
CA ALA A 489 -0.85 21.35 1.21
C ALA A 489 -1.48 22.60 0.55
N ALA A 490 -2.60 23.10 1.06
CA ALA A 490 -3.28 24.29 0.55
C ALA A 490 -2.75 25.60 1.17
N GLU A 491 -1.82 25.51 2.13
CA GLU A 491 -1.17 26.68 2.73
C GLU A 491 -0.45 27.51 1.65
N GLY A 492 -0.60 28.84 1.73
CA GLY A 492 -0.06 29.79 0.76
C GLY A 492 -0.91 30.01 -0.50
N TYR A 493 -1.87 29.15 -0.83
CA TYR A 493 -2.75 29.35 -2.02
C TYR A 493 -3.95 30.29 -1.77
N GLY A 494 -4.05 30.88 -0.59
CA GLY A 494 -5.13 31.81 -0.22
C GLY A 494 -6.22 31.18 0.63
N SER A 495 -7.43 31.76 0.59
CA SER A 495 -8.56 31.30 1.39
C SER A 495 -9.32 30.17 0.69
N PHE A 496 -9.72 29.17 1.48
CA PHE A 496 -10.52 28.03 1.02
C PHE A 496 -11.82 27.94 1.80
N TYR A 497 -12.88 27.60 1.08
CA TYR A 497 -14.25 27.52 1.58
C TYR A 497 -14.80 26.10 1.34
N PRO A 498 -15.42 25.45 2.33
CA PRO A 498 -15.96 24.09 2.17
C PRO A 498 -17.05 24.02 1.10
N LEU A 499 -17.06 22.96 0.30
CA LEU A 499 -18.07 22.73 -0.75
C LEU A 499 -19.29 21.93 -0.26
N HIS A 500 -19.25 21.43 0.97
CA HIS A 500 -20.33 20.65 1.57
C HIS A 500 -20.27 20.71 3.11
N PRO A 501 -21.35 20.32 3.80
CA PRO A 501 -21.36 20.17 5.26
C PRO A 501 -20.27 19.23 5.80
N PRO A 502 -19.80 19.39 7.05
CA PRO A 502 -18.72 18.59 7.63
C PRO A 502 -19.06 17.10 7.86
N ASP A 503 -20.35 16.75 7.92
CA ASP A 503 -20.86 15.37 8.04
C ASP A 503 -21.00 14.66 6.67
N LYS A 504 -20.73 15.36 5.57
CA LYS A 504 -20.81 14.84 4.20
C LYS A 504 -19.42 14.68 3.59
N GLU A 505 -19.37 13.94 2.49
CA GLU A 505 -18.18 13.79 1.65
C GLU A 505 -18.57 14.04 0.19
N LEU A 506 -17.67 14.67 -0.56
CA LEU A 506 -17.80 14.75 -2.02
C LEU A 506 -17.29 13.44 -2.63
N ALA A 507 -18.03 12.89 -3.59
CA ALA A 507 -17.62 11.75 -4.40
C ALA A 507 -17.33 12.20 -5.84
N ILE A 508 -16.16 11.84 -6.37
CA ILE A 508 -15.75 12.18 -7.73
C ILE A 508 -15.16 10.96 -8.46
N PRO A 509 -15.27 10.89 -9.80
CA PRO A 509 -14.49 9.94 -10.57
C PRO A 509 -13.02 10.35 -10.58
N TYR A 510 -12.11 9.37 -10.67
CA TYR A 510 -10.66 9.61 -10.76
C TYR A 510 -10.29 10.53 -11.94
N ALA A 511 -11.06 10.51 -13.03
CA ALA A 511 -10.84 11.36 -14.19
C ALA A 511 -10.99 12.87 -13.88
N ARG A 512 -11.72 13.24 -12.81
CA ARG A 512 -11.85 14.64 -12.38
C ARG A 512 -10.63 15.13 -11.59
N VAL A 513 -9.73 14.26 -11.16
CA VAL A 513 -8.51 14.66 -10.46
C VAL A 513 -7.51 15.22 -11.47
N ALA A 514 -7.00 16.42 -11.21
CA ALA A 514 -5.91 17.01 -12.00
C ALA A 514 -4.54 16.47 -11.57
N GLY A 515 -4.36 16.24 -10.27
CA GLY A 515 -3.13 15.72 -9.66
C GLY A 515 -3.10 16.11 -8.18
N ARG A 516 -2.02 15.75 -7.48
CA ARG A 516 -1.78 16.26 -6.12
C ARG A 516 -1.70 17.78 -6.11
N LEU A 517 -2.06 18.38 -4.98
CA LEU A 517 -1.74 19.76 -4.67
C LEU A 517 -0.35 19.79 -4.03
N TYR A 518 0.59 20.46 -4.68
CA TYR A 518 1.95 20.58 -4.20
C TYR A 518 2.04 21.87 -3.37
N GLU A 519 2.79 21.84 -2.27
CA GLU A 519 2.98 23.01 -1.42
C GLU A 519 3.50 24.20 -2.22
N ARG A 520 2.92 25.39 -2.00
CA ARG A 520 3.15 26.55 -2.87
C ARG A 520 4.61 27.02 -2.86
N ASN A 521 5.25 27.02 -1.70
CA ASN A 521 6.66 27.38 -1.54
C ASN A 521 7.57 26.45 -2.37
N ALA A 522 7.36 25.14 -2.31
CA ALA A 522 8.12 24.17 -3.10
C ALA A 522 7.89 24.39 -4.60
N MET A 523 6.65 24.64 -5.02
CA MET A 523 6.34 24.95 -6.42
C MET A 523 6.99 26.26 -6.91
N ALA A 524 7.06 27.29 -6.06
CA ALA A 524 7.77 28.53 -6.37
C ALA A 524 9.25 28.26 -6.65
N HIS A 525 9.92 27.54 -5.77
CA HIS A 525 11.32 27.17 -5.96
C HIS A 525 11.56 26.29 -7.18
N LEU A 526 10.72 25.27 -7.41
CA LEU A 526 10.83 24.42 -8.59
C LEU A 526 10.69 25.24 -9.88
N LEU A 527 9.80 26.24 -9.90
CA LEU A 527 9.56 27.03 -11.09
C LEU A 527 10.38 28.31 -11.16
N GLY A 528 11.25 28.59 -10.20
CA GLY A 528 12.07 29.81 -10.17
C GLY A 528 11.26 31.10 -9.95
N TYR A 529 10.11 31.00 -9.28
CA TYR A 529 9.32 32.17 -8.88
C TYR A 529 9.76 32.67 -7.50
N ASP A 530 9.58 33.98 -7.26
CA ASP A 530 9.68 34.54 -5.92
C ASP A 530 8.53 33.99 -5.04
N SER A 531 8.83 33.81 -3.77
CA SER A 531 7.91 33.42 -2.70
C SER A 531 6.61 34.24 -2.67
N GLN A 532 6.67 35.51 -3.07
CA GLN A 532 5.53 36.43 -3.09
C GLN A 532 4.74 36.42 -4.42
N ASP A 533 5.17 35.63 -5.42
CA ASP A 533 4.57 35.70 -6.75
C ASP A 533 3.18 35.04 -6.82
N THR A 534 2.15 35.86 -7.06
CA THR A 534 0.75 35.44 -7.18
C THR A 534 0.43 34.59 -8.42
N THR A 535 1.37 34.40 -9.36
CA THR A 535 1.18 33.59 -10.58
C THR A 535 0.92 32.11 -10.31
N LEU A 536 1.39 31.58 -9.17
CA LEU A 536 1.16 30.20 -8.74
C LEU A 536 -0.29 29.97 -8.30
N SER A 537 -1.10 29.55 -9.26
CA SER A 537 -2.51 29.22 -9.04
C SER A 537 -2.77 27.71 -9.07
N LEU A 538 -3.96 27.33 -8.62
CA LEU A 538 -4.46 25.96 -8.72
C LEU A 538 -4.62 25.49 -10.19
N ASP A 539 -4.66 26.41 -11.16
CA ASP A 539 -4.85 26.11 -12.59
C ASP A 539 -3.58 25.67 -13.32
N LEU A 540 -2.42 25.82 -12.68
CA LEU A 540 -1.13 25.50 -13.27
C LEU A 540 -1.09 24.07 -13.85
N GLY A 541 -0.70 23.94 -15.12
CA GLY A 541 -0.65 22.66 -15.85
C GLY A 541 -1.99 22.00 -16.15
N ARG A 542 -3.14 22.68 -15.94
CA ARG A 542 -4.46 22.13 -16.33
C ARG A 542 -4.53 21.82 -17.82
N GLN A 543 -4.15 22.78 -18.68
CA GLN A 543 -4.21 22.59 -20.12
C GLN A 543 -3.21 21.52 -20.57
N ALA A 544 -2.00 21.52 -20.00
CA ALA A 544 -0.99 20.50 -20.23
C ALA A 544 -1.51 19.09 -19.93
N LEU A 545 -2.25 18.92 -18.83
CA LEU A 545 -2.88 17.64 -18.48
C LEU A 545 -3.99 17.24 -19.46
N ILE A 546 -4.88 18.17 -19.84
CA ILE A 546 -5.97 17.90 -20.79
C ILE A 546 -5.39 17.44 -22.14
N ASP A 547 -4.38 18.16 -22.62
CA ASP A 547 -3.68 17.85 -23.87
C ASP A 547 -2.97 16.49 -23.78
N ALA A 548 -2.29 16.20 -22.66
CA ALA A 548 -1.62 14.93 -22.45
C ALA A 548 -2.61 13.75 -22.42
N ARG A 549 -3.75 13.90 -21.75
CA ARG A 549 -4.80 12.85 -21.76
C ARG A 549 -5.38 12.65 -23.15
N ALA A 550 -5.58 13.74 -23.90
CA ALA A 550 -6.01 13.65 -25.30
C ALA A 550 -4.95 12.96 -26.18
N PHE A 551 -3.68 13.22 -25.94
CA PHE A 551 -2.57 12.53 -26.60
C PHE A 551 -2.56 11.03 -26.25
N SER A 552 -2.68 10.68 -24.97
CA SER A 552 -2.74 9.30 -24.49
C SER A 552 -3.85 8.48 -25.15
N ARG A 553 -5.07 9.02 -25.24
CA ARG A 553 -6.19 8.34 -25.91
C ARG A 553 -5.94 8.01 -27.38
N ARG A 554 -5.10 8.79 -28.06
CA ARG A 554 -4.77 8.59 -29.48
C ARG A 554 -3.53 7.73 -29.70
N ASN A 555 -2.61 7.70 -28.72
CA ASN A 555 -1.26 7.14 -28.92
C ASN A 555 -0.95 5.93 -28.02
N ASP A 556 -1.74 5.64 -26.99
CA ASP A 556 -1.68 4.35 -26.30
C ASP A 556 -2.56 3.35 -27.07
N GLU A 557 -1.94 2.37 -27.72
CA GLU A 557 -2.66 1.39 -28.55
C GLU A 557 -3.70 0.61 -27.75
N ARG A 558 -3.47 0.43 -26.44
CA ARG A 558 -4.39 -0.31 -25.55
C ARG A 558 -5.71 0.45 -25.36
N ILE A 559 -5.67 1.78 -25.51
CA ILE A 559 -6.85 2.66 -25.47
C ILE A 559 -7.38 2.85 -26.90
N ALA A 560 -6.53 3.29 -27.83
CA ALA A 560 -6.92 3.69 -29.17
C ALA A 560 -7.57 2.56 -30.00
N GLN A 561 -7.17 1.30 -29.78
CA GLN A 561 -7.75 0.14 -30.48
C GLN A 561 -9.06 -0.34 -29.85
N THR A 562 -9.45 0.21 -28.70
CA THR A 562 -10.63 -0.18 -27.95
C THR A 562 -11.73 0.86 -28.14
N ALA A 563 -12.85 0.47 -28.74
CA ALA A 563 -13.99 1.35 -28.95
C ALA A 563 -14.48 1.96 -27.62
N ASP A 564 -14.72 3.27 -27.62
CA ASP A 564 -15.20 4.09 -26.50
C ASP A 564 -14.28 4.13 -25.26
N ALA A 565 -13.12 3.46 -25.30
CA ALA A 565 -12.18 3.49 -24.20
C ALA A 565 -11.52 4.88 -24.08
N THR A 566 -11.55 5.42 -22.87
CA THR A 566 -10.88 6.68 -22.53
C THR A 566 -9.69 6.49 -21.60
N TRP A 567 -9.57 5.31 -20.97
CA TRP A 567 -8.54 4.95 -20.02
C TRP A 567 -8.12 3.49 -20.15
N TYR A 568 -6.86 3.19 -19.85
CA TYR A 568 -6.37 1.81 -19.65
C TYR A 568 -6.25 1.50 -18.16
N TRP A 569 -6.86 0.40 -17.71
CA TRP A 569 -6.79 -0.07 -16.33
C TRP A 569 -5.83 -1.25 -16.28
N GLY A 570 -4.70 -1.09 -15.59
CA GLY A 570 -3.78 -2.19 -15.31
C GLY A 570 -4.05 -2.77 -13.93
N ASP A 571 -3.76 -4.06 -13.76
CA ASP A 571 -3.90 -4.76 -12.48
C ASP A 571 -2.90 -4.22 -11.44
N ASN A 572 -1.70 -3.87 -11.92
CA ASN A 572 -0.63 -3.26 -11.15
C ASN A 572 0.05 -2.11 -11.92
N ARG A 573 0.94 -1.38 -11.25
CA ARG A 573 1.63 -0.22 -11.83
C ARG A 573 2.53 -0.58 -13.00
N ALA A 574 3.23 -1.72 -12.94
CA ALA A 574 4.10 -2.17 -14.02
C ALA A 574 3.31 -2.42 -15.31
N GLU A 575 2.13 -3.05 -15.18
CA GLU A 575 1.24 -3.31 -16.30
C GLU A 575 0.61 -2.02 -16.85
N ALA A 576 0.11 -1.14 -15.97
CA ALA A 576 -0.44 0.15 -16.37
C ALA A 576 0.55 0.94 -17.24
N LEU A 577 1.83 0.91 -16.87
CA LEU A 577 2.92 1.59 -17.59
C LEU A 577 3.54 0.76 -18.74
N GLY A 578 3.12 -0.49 -18.94
CA GLY A 578 3.67 -1.36 -19.99
C GLY A 578 5.16 -1.65 -19.81
N LEU A 579 5.62 -1.81 -18.56
CA LEU A 579 7.02 -2.03 -18.20
C LEU A 579 7.39 -3.51 -18.24
N ARG A 580 8.62 -3.78 -18.67
CA ARG A 580 9.24 -5.11 -18.58
C ARG A 580 10.15 -5.24 -17.37
N THR A 581 10.85 -4.17 -17.01
CA THR A 581 11.75 -4.15 -15.86
C THR A 581 11.39 -3.00 -14.92
N ILE A 582 11.61 -3.20 -13.63
CA ILE A 582 11.63 -2.15 -12.60
C ILE A 582 12.86 -2.40 -11.75
N ASN A 583 13.65 -1.34 -11.52
CA ASN A 583 14.92 -1.46 -10.80
C ASN A 583 15.90 -2.46 -11.44
N GLY A 584 15.92 -2.49 -12.78
CA GLY A 584 16.73 -3.43 -13.56
C GLY A 584 16.32 -4.91 -13.45
N LEU A 585 15.29 -5.24 -12.67
CA LEU A 585 14.75 -6.60 -12.52
C LEU A 585 13.53 -6.79 -13.40
N ASP A 586 13.41 -7.95 -14.05
CA ASP A 586 12.22 -8.30 -14.83
C ASP A 586 11.00 -8.37 -13.90
N VAL A 587 9.90 -7.75 -14.35
CA VAL A 587 8.63 -7.82 -13.61
C VAL A 587 8.02 -9.22 -13.72
N SER A 588 7.16 -9.60 -12.77
CA SER A 588 6.70 -10.98 -12.55
C SER A 588 6.34 -11.73 -13.84
N ARG A 589 5.60 -11.08 -14.76
CA ARG A 589 5.19 -11.66 -16.06
C ARG A 589 6.34 -12.03 -17.01
N PHE A 590 7.47 -11.34 -16.93
CA PHE A 590 8.62 -11.55 -17.80
C PHE A 590 9.78 -12.27 -17.10
N ASN A 591 9.69 -12.50 -15.80
CA ASN A 591 10.71 -13.17 -15.03
C ASN A 591 10.57 -14.70 -15.16
N LEU A 592 11.34 -15.29 -16.07
CA LEU A 592 11.32 -16.73 -16.35
C LEU A 592 11.85 -17.60 -15.20
N GLU A 593 12.63 -17.02 -14.28
CA GLU A 593 13.16 -17.71 -13.10
C GLU A 593 12.16 -17.70 -11.92
N HIS A 594 11.07 -16.94 -12.05
CA HIS A 594 10.12 -16.73 -10.97
C HIS A 594 9.11 -17.88 -10.86
N ASP A 595 9.48 -18.93 -10.12
CA ASP A 595 8.53 -20.01 -9.80
C ASP A 595 7.57 -19.60 -8.68
N VAL A 596 6.41 -19.07 -9.06
CA VAL A 596 5.33 -18.68 -8.13
C VAL A 596 4.86 -19.87 -7.28
N LYS A 597 4.91 -21.10 -7.79
CA LYS A 597 4.54 -22.30 -7.00
C LYS A 597 5.56 -22.56 -5.89
N ALA A 598 6.85 -22.42 -6.17
CA ALA A 598 7.90 -22.52 -5.17
C ALA A 598 7.77 -21.44 -4.10
N LEU A 599 7.53 -20.18 -4.49
CA LEU A 599 7.31 -19.07 -3.55
C LEU A 599 6.10 -19.31 -2.65
N ARG A 600 4.97 -19.76 -3.21
CA ARG A 600 3.80 -20.13 -2.40
C ARG A 600 4.10 -21.24 -1.40
N LYS A 601 4.90 -22.23 -1.77
CA LYS A 601 5.34 -23.29 -0.86
C LYS A 601 6.20 -22.71 0.27
N GLN A 602 7.12 -21.81 -0.05
CA GLN A 602 7.94 -21.11 0.95
C GLN A 602 7.10 -20.25 1.90
N TYR A 603 6.12 -19.49 1.38
CA TYR A 603 5.21 -18.70 2.21
C TYR A 603 4.41 -19.56 3.18
N ARG A 604 3.91 -20.72 2.75
CA ARG A 604 3.23 -21.66 3.67
C ARG A 604 4.16 -22.16 4.77
N ILE A 605 5.43 -22.41 4.47
CA ILE A 605 6.43 -22.83 5.47
C ILE A 605 6.70 -21.69 6.45
N LEU A 606 6.90 -20.47 5.95
CA LEU A 606 7.11 -19.28 6.79
C LEU A 606 5.91 -19.01 7.70
N ASP A 607 4.69 -19.07 7.18
CA ASP A 607 3.47 -18.88 7.97
C ASP A 607 3.30 -19.98 9.02
N ALA A 608 3.64 -21.24 8.68
CA ALA A 608 3.63 -22.35 9.62
C ALA A 608 4.70 -22.23 10.71
N ALA A 609 5.91 -21.76 10.35
CA ALA A 609 6.98 -21.47 11.30
C ALA A 609 6.59 -20.35 12.26
N ASN A 610 6.07 -19.24 11.75
CA ASN A 610 5.55 -18.13 12.55
C ASN A 610 4.37 -18.57 13.45
N ALA A 611 3.55 -19.52 13.00
CA ALA A 611 2.48 -20.09 13.81
C ALA A 611 2.99 -21.05 14.92
N ASN A 612 4.16 -21.66 14.73
CA ASN A 612 4.77 -22.62 15.65
C ASN A 612 5.75 -21.98 16.66
N GLU A 613 6.48 -20.94 16.29
CA GLU A 613 7.31 -20.14 17.22
C GLU A 613 6.48 -19.52 18.35
N ASN A 614 5.18 -19.30 18.11
CA ASN A 614 4.22 -18.87 19.13
C ASN A 614 3.80 -19.98 20.11
N LYS A 615 4.41 -21.19 20.07
CA LYS A 615 4.09 -22.34 20.94
C LYS A 615 5.28 -22.95 21.68
N SER A 616 6.52 -22.56 21.42
CA SER A 616 7.70 -23.07 22.14
C SER A 616 8.67 -21.94 22.48
N GLU A 617 8.63 -21.46 23.72
CA GLU A 617 9.79 -20.79 24.32
C GLU A 617 10.84 -21.87 24.62
N ASP A 618 11.70 -22.15 23.64
CA ASP A 618 13.14 -22.37 23.80
C ASP A 618 13.72 -23.00 22.54
N VAL A 619 14.97 -22.63 22.27
CA VAL A 619 15.83 -22.98 21.11
C VAL A 619 15.67 -22.06 19.90
N LYS A 620 16.54 -21.04 19.82
CA LYS A 620 16.94 -20.41 18.56
C LYS A 620 17.77 -21.41 17.73
N PRO A 621 17.38 -21.75 16.49
CA PRO A 621 18.33 -22.21 15.49
C PRO A 621 18.96 -20.98 14.81
N SER A 622 20.29 -20.93 14.79
CA SER A 622 21.08 -19.98 14.00
C SER A 622 20.72 -20.10 12.51
N LEU A 623 20.14 -19.05 11.95
CA LEU A 623 19.64 -18.98 10.58
C LEU A 623 20.56 -18.15 9.68
N ASP A 624 21.87 -18.22 9.91
CA ASP A 624 22.88 -17.46 9.16
C ASP A 624 23.32 -18.14 7.84
N ASN A 625 22.83 -19.34 7.51
CA ASN A 625 23.30 -20.10 6.33
C ASN A 625 22.21 -20.49 5.30
N ALA A 626 21.01 -19.90 5.34
CA ALA A 626 19.92 -20.26 4.40
C ALA A 626 19.30 -19.07 3.64
N LEU A 627 19.82 -17.86 3.82
CA LEU A 627 19.29 -16.64 3.20
C LEU A 627 20.39 -15.89 2.43
N ASP A 628 21.02 -16.59 1.50
CA ASP A 628 21.81 -15.92 0.47
C ASP A 628 20.86 -15.42 -0.64
N GLY A 629 20.38 -14.19 -0.49
CA GLY A 629 20.14 -13.28 -1.62
C GLY A 629 18.97 -13.50 -2.60
N ARG A 630 17.90 -14.25 -2.31
CA ARG A 630 16.82 -14.49 -3.31
C ARG A 630 15.36 -14.35 -2.83
N LEU A 631 15.03 -13.27 -2.12
CA LEU A 631 13.67 -12.72 -2.13
C LEU A 631 13.67 -11.52 -3.08
N GLN A 632 13.45 -11.77 -4.37
CA GLN A 632 13.27 -10.74 -5.38
C GLN A 632 12.01 -9.95 -5.03
N ARG A 633 12.25 -8.77 -4.45
CA ARG A 633 11.27 -7.86 -3.89
C ARG A 633 10.61 -7.07 -5.03
N PHE A 634 9.34 -7.32 -5.28
CA PHE A 634 8.57 -6.51 -6.22
C PHE A 634 8.21 -5.18 -5.53
N MET A 635 8.79 -4.08 -6.05
CA MET A 635 8.98 -2.73 -5.45
C MET A 635 10.34 -2.46 -4.75
N ALA A 636 11.32 -3.36 -4.90
CA ALA A 636 12.73 -3.23 -4.49
C ALA A 636 13.08 -2.30 -3.28
N PRO A 637 13.21 -2.85 -2.06
CA PRO A 637 14.01 -2.26 -0.99
C PRO A 637 15.52 -2.47 -1.23
N THR A 638 16.24 -1.36 -1.12
CA THR A 638 17.69 -1.14 -0.85
C THR A 638 18.59 -2.38 -0.78
N LEU A 639 19.62 -2.40 -1.63
CA LEU A 639 20.85 -3.15 -1.37
C LEU A 639 21.56 -2.59 -0.11
N PRO A 640 22.27 -3.41 0.68
CA PRO A 640 23.02 -2.93 1.83
C PRO A 640 24.16 -2.00 1.39
N VAL A 641 24.26 -0.86 2.07
CA VAL A 641 25.43 0.03 2.05
C VAL A 641 26.59 -0.71 2.70
N LEU A 642 27.53 -1.22 1.91
CA LEU A 642 28.82 -1.65 2.46
C LEU A 642 29.67 -0.39 2.67
N ALA A 643 29.53 0.22 3.84
CA ALA A 643 30.50 1.17 4.34
C ALA A 643 31.79 0.40 4.66
N THR A 644 32.77 0.43 3.76
CA THR A 644 34.15 0.05 4.06
C THR A 644 34.73 1.07 5.04
N ARG A 645 34.46 0.86 6.34
CA ARG A 645 35.31 1.40 7.39
C ARG A 645 36.64 0.66 7.33
N GLY A 646 37.64 1.33 6.77
CA GLY A 646 39.04 0.93 6.87
C GLY A 646 39.40 0.79 8.34
N ARG A 647 39.64 -0.46 8.76
CA ARG A 647 40.27 -0.75 10.04
C ARG A 647 41.76 -0.93 9.74
N GLU A 648 42.53 0.10 10.06
CA GLU A 648 43.98 0.02 10.12
C GLU A 648 44.39 -1.10 11.08
N SER A 649 45.06 -2.12 10.56
CA SER A 649 45.94 -2.96 11.38
C SER A 649 47.26 -3.14 10.65
N ARG A 650 48.27 -2.48 11.23
CA ARG A 650 49.69 -2.59 10.94
C ARG A 650 50.10 -4.04 10.71
N HIS A 651 50.77 -4.32 9.59
CA HIS A 651 51.94 -5.20 9.59
C HIS A 651 52.89 -4.81 8.46
N LYS A 652 54.15 -4.61 8.87
CA LYS A 652 55.32 -4.31 8.05
C LYS A 652 55.67 -5.50 7.15
N HIS A 653 56.05 -5.26 5.90
CA HIS A 653 57.37 -5.64 5.39
C HIS A 653 57.67 -5.00 4.04
N ASP A 654 58.96 -4.65 3.88
CA ASP A 654 59.71 -4.25 2.69
C ASP A 654 59.33 -5.05 1.42
N ASP A 655 59.52 -4.61 0.17
CA ASP A 655 60.70 -3.96 -0.40
C ASP A 655 60.36 -3.45 -1.83
N LYS A 656 60.95 -2.31 -2.19
CA LYS A 656 61.45 -1.85 -3.51
C LYS A 656 60.77 -2.24 -4.85
N LYS A 657 60.56 -1.16 -5.62
CA LYS A 657 61.06 -0.83 -6.99
C LYS A 657 60.05 -0.75 -8.16
N ARG A 658 59.96 0.50 -8.64
CA ARG A 658 59.96 1.01 -10.04
C ARG A 658 58.80 0.65 -10.99
N SER A 659 57.98 1.67 -11.22
CA SER A 659 57.70 2.34 -12.50
C SER A 659 57.69 1.51 -13.80
N ARG A 660 56.53 1.46 -14.46
CA ARG A 660 56.47 1.63 -15.92
C ARG A 660 55.10 2.18 -16.34
N ILE A 661 55.12 3.37 -16.91
CA ILE A 661 54.06 3.89 -17.78
C ILE A 661 54.19 3.16 -19.11
N VAL A 662 53.08 2.62 -19.62
CA VAL A 662 52.87 2.36 -21.05
C VAL A 662 51.40 2.68 -21.34
N ASN A 663 51.20 3.74 -22.13
CA ASN A 663 49.99 3.93 -22.94
C ASN A 663 50.03 2.93 -24.09
N LEU A 664 48.90 2.27 -24.36
CA LEU A 664 48.55 1.79 -25.70
C LEU A 664 47.04 1.90 -25.89
N GLU A 665 46.71 2.52 -27.02
CA GLU A 665 45.40 2.68 -27.64
C GLU A 665 44.92 1.36 -28.27
N ASP A 666 43.59 1.30 -28.44
CA ASP A 666 42.78 0.56 -29.41
C ASP A 666 42.84 -0.98 -29.55
N ASP A 667 41.68 -1.48 -30.01
CA ASP A 667 41.30 -2.83 -30.46
C ASP A 667 40.96 -3.91 -29.42
N SER A 668 39.66 -4.05 -29.16
CA SER A 668 38.96 -5.36 -29.19
C SER A 668 37.43 -5.18 -29.05
N ASP A 669 36.83 -4.60 -30.08
CA ASP A 669 35.50 -5.05 -30.51
C ASP A 669 35.66 -6.41 -31.21
N ASP A 670 34.61 -7.25 -31.16
CA ASP A 670 34.50 -8.58 -31.77
C ASP A 670 35.05 -9.80 -31.00
N GLU A 671 34.47 -10.16 -29.85
CA GLU A 671 34.46 -11.58 -29.43
C GLU A 671 33.29 -12.06 -28.55
N ILE A 672 32.11 -11.44 -28.66
CA ILE A 672 30.87 -11.98 -28.02
C ILE A 672 29.68 -11.88 -28.99
N ARG A 673 29.84 -12.41 -30.21
CA ARG A 673 28.77 -12.47 -31.24
C ARG A 673 28.48 -13.86 -31.82
N GLN A 674 29.04 -14.92 -31.25
CA GLN A 674 28.75 -16.27 -31.74
C GLN A 674 28.41 -17.17 -30.57
N HIS A 675 27.11 -17.34 -30.30
CA HIS A 675 26.47 -18.58 -29.86
C HIS A 675 25.02 -18.29 -29.44
N THR A 676 24.14 -18.01 -30.40
CA THR A 676 22.72 -18.33 -30.26
C THR A 676 22.10 -18.54 -31.62
N LYS A 677 21.91 -19.81 -31.98
CA LYS A 677 21.30 -20.26 -33.22
C LYS A 677 19.79 -19.95 -33.14
N VAL A 678 19.30 -19.14 -34.05
CA VAL A 678 17.88 -18.80 -34.20
C VAL A 678 17.10 -20.07 -34.53
N ILE A 679 16.18 -20.47 -33.65
CA ILE A 679 15.12 -21.42 -33.97
C ILE A 679 13.84 -20.61 -34.15
N ASN A 680 13.42 -20.50 -35.41
CA ASN A 680 12.11 -19.97 -35.80
C ASN A 680 11.02 -20.92 -35.28
N ASN A 681 10.39 -20.58 -34.15
CA ASN A 681 9.11 -21.17 -33.76
C ASN A 681 8.01 -20.11 -33.84
N ARG A 682 7.12 -20.31 -34.82
CA ARG A 682 5.86 -19.60 -34.97
C ARG A 682 5.08 -19.68 -33.65
N VAL A 683 4.90 -18.53 -33.00
CA VAL A 683 3.98 -18.39 -31.87
C VAL A 683 2.55 -18.42 -32.40
N PRO A 684 1.61 -19.21 -31.82
CA PRO A 684 0.22 -19.19 -32.22
C PRO A 684 -0.40 -17.83 -31.90
N LEU A 685 -1.20 -17.26 -32.82
CA LEU A 685 -2.06 -16.12 -32.53
C LEU A 685 -3.05 -16.49 -31.43
N ILE A 686 -2.79 -16.03 -30.21
CA ILE A 686 -3.76 -16.05 -29.11
C ILE A 686 -4.58 -14.76 -29.23
N LYS A 687 -5.86 -14.89 -29.59
CA LYS A 687 -6.83 -13.80 -29.60
C LYS A 687 -6.95 -13.21 -28.18
N LYS A 688 -6.69 -11.91 -28.03
CA LYS A 688 -6.82 -11.17 -26.77
C LYS A 688 -8.22 -10.53 -26.64
N PRO A 689 -8.85 -10.54 -25.46
CA PRO A 689 -10.19 -9.99 -25.24
C PRO A 689 -10.21 -8.47 -24.97
N LYS A 690 -11.36 -7.90 -25.31
CA LYS A 690 -11.81 -6.50 -25.19
C LYS A 690 -12.36 -6.21 -23.81
N VAL A 691 -12.06 -5.03 -23.26
CA VAL A 691 -12.82 -4.41 -22.16
C VAL A 691 -13.51 -3.20 -22.73
N THR A 692 -14.85 -3.20 -22.76
CA THR A 692 -15.65 -2.07 -23.24
C THR A 692 -16.20 -1.34 -22.02
N VAL A 693 -15.89 -0.05 -21.90
CA VAL A 693 -16.48 0.82 -20.87
C VAL A 693 -17.20 1.95 -21.59
N VAL A 694 -18.52 1.87 -21.60
CA VAL A 694 -19.40 2.99 -21.98
C VAL A 694 -19.64 3.82 -20.71
N ILE A 695 -19.32 5.10 -20.76
CA ILE A 695 -19.66 6.07 -19.72
C ILE A 695 -20.60 7.10 -20.38
N ASP A 696 -21.84 7.18 -19.90
CA ASP A 696 -22.72 8.33 -20.15
C ASP A 696 -22.33 9.52 -19.28
#